data_AF-A0AAU4JY28-F1
#
_entry.id   AF-A0AAU4JY28-F1
#
_cell.length_a   1.000
_cell.length_b   1.000
_cell.length_c   1.000
_cell.angle_alpha   90.00
_cell.angle_beta   90.00
_cell.angle_gamma   90.00
#
_symmetry.space_group_name_H-M   'P 1'
#
loop_
_entity.id
_entity.type
_entity.pdbx_description
1 polymer ?
#
loop_
_entity_poly.entity_id
_entity_poly.type
_entity_poly.pdbx_seq_one_letter_code
_entity_poly.pdbx_strand_id
1 'polypeptide(L)'
;MSSVLEKSRVRRQSVDGRRRLRISAIEAAEAAALADVAAAICVLSRVLPIAGAAILVSSIPFAVLGIRRRLSVCILAGVTGWIVALLFGGYGTANMVAGAAVSGCFAGIAIRRRWSPPTVLAGAVLGLGVPSAALTTAGLAVFSSYREFIFDNIRNGVGGAARLIGNAGATQVEQIDRAVVSALRVWPITIPVATLLGVVFTALFTYLFVKRPAQSLARRLGPPSTDVLVEETGRIAPVPMELRDVSVTHPGATTPTVWGMNADITPNRLTAVAGRNGAGKSTLARVISGRAPTSGVVIRAGNPGLGAPGGTAVIGQRPETGVLGLQVGDDLAWGDPTMTPERARALLDRVGLDVALDAETSRLSGGQLQRLAIAGALARDPQLLVSDESTAMIDGPGREALMTTYRRLADGGTAVVHVTHDPREIAAADATIVVPGGDTEPATPPAGNRRNWIRGGRLDVRGLRFAHDSGTPWHREVLADIDMTIAPGQTVLVTGANGAGKSTLARLLAGIEKPDAGEVHLDGEPVLNNREGALFGHQYARLSLVRSRVRDDICDAAGVDRSNGRLVWESLRELGLDPSVVAEMRVDHLSVGQQRRVALAGLLAARPRVLVLDEPLAGLDDASRIAMVAALQRVRASGTTLVIVTHDLNELRAIADRAIDVAVLPPRPPTVEKRPSRASMAGVVGRVLPRSSPAHRLWVGSKVFAIVATALMFAIDPGWITVGASVLIAAAWTLAGRIPVAALPRLPWWIFALMGLGGFVTAMGGGEPFVTVFDVRLGLGGASTWAVLISITIVSFYLSLVFCWTTPMAEVPAFGQRVVGWARRVGIPLQPVAVAVTVALRLLPFMISDFRVLLQTVGQRRTPGKRSAQQRVEQWSACMPIACSLAVQNAREVATAMDNRGGIGSVARADRRPGIGDVIAIVFVAAVVVAAIAVG
;
A
#
# COMPACT_ATOMS: atom_id res chain seq x y z
N MET A 1 -21.57 -34.51 38.47
CA MET A 1 -20.12 -34.23 38.32
C MET A 1 -19.52 -34.84 37.03
N SER A 2 -20.12 -35.87 36.43
CA SER A 2 -19.72 -36.44 35.13
C SER A 2 -19.99 -35.55 33.92
N SER A 3 -21.07 -34.75 33.91
CA SER A 3 -21.41 -33.86 32.77
C SER A 3 -20.53 -32.61 32.62
N VAL A 4 -19.81 -32.21 33.69
CA VAL A 4 -18.86 -31.09 33.68
C VAL A 4 -17.50 -31.53 33.14
N LEU A 5 -17.12 -32.79 33.36
CA LEU A 5 -15.89 -33.37 32.82
C LEU A 5 -16.01 -33.72 31.33
N GLU A 6 -17.21 -34.03 30.84
CA GLU A 6 -17.46 -34.28 29.42
C GLU A 6 -17.46 -32.98 28.58
N LYS A 7 -18.03 -31.89 29.10
CA LYS A 7 -17.91 -30.55 28.47
C LYS A 7 -16.48 -30.01 28.43
N SER A 8 -15.61 -30.43 29.35
CA SER A 8 -14.19 -30.04 29.34
C SER A 8 -13.31 -30.91 28.42
N ARG A 9 -13.71 -32.16 28.15
CA ARG A 9 -13.05 -33.04 27.16
C ARG A 9 -13.38 -32.65 25.71
N VAL A 10 -14.61 -32.24 25.42
CA VAL A 10 -14.99 -31.70 24.09
C VAL A 10 -14.28 -30.36 23.80
N ARG A 11 -13.90 -29.60 24.84
CA ARG A 11 -13.12 -28.35 24.67
C ARG A 11 -11.60 -28.56 24.54
N ARG A 12 -11.08 -29.79 24.72
CA ARG A 12 -9.62 -30.06 24.76
C ARG A 12 -9.11 -31.19 23.87
N GLN A 13 -9.95 -31.92 23.14
CA GLN A 13 -9.47 -32.96 22.21
C GLN A 13 -9.70 -32.58 20.73
N SER A 14 -8.57 -32.49 20.02
CA SER A 14 -8.40 -32.38 18.55
C SER A 14 -8.45 -31.00 17.87
N VAL A 15 -7.75 -29.99 18.41
CA VAL A 15 -7.09 -29.01 17.52
C VAL A 15 -5.77 -29.63 17.07
N ASP A 16 -5.87 -30.41 16.00
CA ASP A 16 -4.82 -31.16 15.32
C ASP A 16 -3.48 -30.39 15.24
N GLY A 17 -2.37 -31.01 15.66
CA GLY A 17 -1.03 -30.41 15.68
C GLY A 17 -0.55 -29.95 14.29
N ARG A 18 -1.16 -30.48 13.22
CA ARG A 18 -0.94 -30.06 11.83
C ARG A 18 -1.66 -28.75 11.44
N ARG A 19 -2.74 -28.34 12.14
CA ARG A 19 -3.46 -27.08 11.87
C ARG A 19 -2.70 -25.84 12.35
N ARG A 20 -1.86 -25.97 13.38
CA ARG A 20 -1.00 -24.86 13.86
C ARG A 20 0.09 -24.43 12.87
N LEU A 21 0.31 -25.12 11.75
CA LEU A 21 1.37 -24.82 10.79
C LEU A 21 0.89 -24.13 9.51
N ARG A 22 -0.42 -24.06 9.25
CA ARG A 22 -0.93 -23.36 8.07
C ARG A 22 -0.98 -21.85 8.33
N ILE A 23 -0.46 -21.08 7.38
CA ILE A 23 -0.52 -19.62 7.37
C ILE A 23 -1.97 -19.23 7.05
N SER A 24 -2.57 -18.36 7.86
CA SER A 24 -3.94 -17.88 7.60
C SER A 24 -3.95 -16.71 6.60
N ALA A 25 -5.11 -16.38 6.03
CA ALA A 25 -5.25 -15.25 5.10
C ALA A 25 -4.77 -13.93 5.73
N ILE A 26 -5.13 -13.67 6.98
CA ILE A 26 -4.68 -12.49 7.72
C ILE A 26 -3.16 -12.45 7.94
N GLU A 27 -2.53 -13.61 8.18
CA GLU A 27 -1.07 -13.67 8.32
C GLU A 27 -0.37 -13.40 6.98
N ALA A 28 -0.89 -13.95 5.88
CA ALA A 28 -0.34 -13.72 4.55
C ALA A 28 -0.51 -12.25 4.11
N ALA A 29 -1.67 -11.65 4.35
CA ALA A 29 -1.94 -10.26 4.00
C ALA A 29 -1.12 -9.26 4.84
N GLU A 30 -1.02 -9.47 6.17
CA GLU A 30 -0.17 -8.63 7.02
C GLU A 30 1.32 -8.75 6.65
N ALA A 31 1.78 -9.97 6.31
CA ALA A 31 3.14 -10.20 5.83
C ALA A 31 3.41 -9.44 4.52
N ALA A 32 2.50 -9.53 3.56
CA ALA A 32 2.58 -8.82 2.28
C ALA A 32 2.62 -7.29 2.46
N ALA A 33 1.67 -6.74 3.22
CA ALA A 33 1.56 -5.29 3.39
C ALA A 33 2.76 -4.66 4.10
N LEU A 34 3.28 -5.30 5.15
CA LEU A 34 4.46 -4.81 5.86
C LEU A 34 5.74 -5.00 5.04
N ALA A 35 5.81 -6.06 4.24
CA ALA A 35 6.90 -6.26 3.28
C ALA A 35 6.91 -5.18 2.20
N ASP A 36 5.75 -4.78 1.67
CA ASP A 36 5.63 -3.69 0.69
C ASP A 36 6.07 -2.35 1.26
N VAL A 37 5.67 -2.02 2.50
CA VAL A 37 6.12 -0.79 3.16
C VAL A 37 7.66 -0.77 3.25
N ALA A 38 8.26 -1.88 3.68
CA ALA A 38 9.71 -1.99 3.77
C ALA A 38 10.39 -1.92 2.40
N ALA A 39 9.86 -2.63 1.40
CA ALA A 39 10.37 -2.64 0.04
C ALA A 39 10.28 -1.24 -0.60
N ALA A 40 9.17 -0.54 -0.44
CA ALA A 40 9.00 0.84 -0.91
C ALA A 40 10.05 1.78 -0.30
N ILE A 41 10.30 1.67 1.01
CA ILE A 41 11.36 2.44 1.68
C ILE A 41 12.72 2.14 1.08
N CYS A 42 13.07 0.86 0.86
CA CYS A 42 14.33 0.46 0.26
C CYS A 42 14.47 0.96 -1.19
N VAL A 43 13.41 0.86 -2.01
CA VAL A 43 13.39 1.36 -3.40
C VAL A 43 13.59 2.88 -3.42
N LEU A 44 12.83 3.63 -2.62
CA LEU A 44 12.94 5.09 -2.50
C LEU A 44 14.35 5.51 -2.05
N SER A 45 14.96 4.72 -1.17
CA SER A 45 16.25 5.04 -0.58
C SER A 45 17.42 4.83 -1.53
N ARG A 46 17.25 4.05 -2.61
CA ARG A 46 18.27 3.94 -3.67
C ARG A 46 18.42 5.25 -4.45
N VAL A 47 17.38 6.08 -4.43
CA VAL A 47 17.36 7.42 -5.04
C VAL A 47 17.72 8.50 -4.01
N LEU A 48 18.19 8.15 -2.81
CA LEU A 48 18.62 9.10 -1.78
C LEU A 48 20.03 8.74 -1.27
N PRO A 49 20.88 9.72 -0.90
CA PRO A 49 22.26 9.46 -0.43
C PRO A 49 22.39 8.67 0.90
N ILE A 50 21.32 8.11 1.44
CA ILE A 50 21.23 7.69 2.85
C ILE A 50 20.83 6.21 2.98
N ALA A 51 21.48 5.34 2.21
CA ALA A 51 21.17 3.90 2.17
C ALA A 51 21.25 3.23 3.56
N GLY A 52 22.14 3.67 4.45
CA GLY A 52 22.27 3.13 5.81
C GLY A 52 21.05 3.44 6.70
N ALA A 53 20.55 4.68 6.69
CA ALA A 53 19.37 5.03 7.48
C ALA A 53 18.11 4.35 6.96
N ALA A 54 18.05 4.10 5.65
CA ALA A 54 16.95 3.39 5.02
C ALA A 54 16.77 1.95 5.50
N ILE A 55 17.87 1.21 5.69
CA ILE A 55 17.84 -0.16 6.22
C ILE A 55 17.24 -0.15 7.63
N LEU A 56 17.62 0.82 8.46
CA LEU A 56 17.11 0.94 9.82
C LEU A 56 15.60 1.24 9.86
N VAL A 57 15.15 2.17 9.02
CA VAL A 57 13.73 2.54 8.94
C VAL A 57 12.89 1.41 8.32
N SER A 58 13.38 0.74 7.28
CA SER A 58 12.73 -0.43 6.66
C SER A 58 12.71 -1.68 7.55
N SER A 59 13.52 -1.73 8.61
CA SER A 59 13.47 -2.79 9.63
C SER A 59 12.27 -2.66 10.58
N ILE A 60 11.65 -1.46 10.67
CA ILE A 60 10.53 -1.20 11.59
C ILE A 60 9.29 -2.05 11.26
N PRO A 61 8.78 -2.10 10.00
CA PRO A 61 7.67 -2.99 9.63
C PRO A 61 7.91 -4.46 10.02
N PHE A 62 9.12 -4.98 9.77
CA PHE A 62 9.49 -6.35 10.11
C PHE A 62 9.59 -6.59 11.62
N ALA A 63 10.07 -5.62 12.39
CA ALA A 63 10.05 -5.72 13.85
C ALA A 63 8.64 -5.71 14.42
N VAL A 64 7.73 -4.89 13.88
CA VAL A 64 6.31 -4.90 14.26
C VAL A 64 5.69 -6.26 13.96
N LEU A 65 5.99 -6.86 12.80
CA LEU A 65 5.55 -8.20 12.46
C LEU A 65 6.12 -9.24 13.45
N GLY A 66 7.41 -9.18 13.78
CA GLY A 66 8.06 -10.08 14.75
C GLY A 66 7.51 -9.97 16.17
N ILE A 67 7.04 -8.78 16.57
CA ILE A 67 6.34 -8.57 17.85
C ILE A 67 4.99 -9.29 17.88
N ARG A 68 4.31 -9.36 16.74
CA ARG A 68 2.91 -9.80 16.65
C ARG A 68 2.71 -11.24 16.17
N ARG A 69 3.60 -11.74 15.30
CA ARG A 69 3.43 -12.99 14.55
C ARG A 69 4.61 -13.93 14.75
N ARG A 70 4.38 -15.22 14.47
CA ARG A 70 5.39 -16.29 14.59
C ARG A 70 6.46 -16.18 13.48
N LEU A 71 7.60 -16.83 13.70
CA LEU A 71 8.77 -16.76 12.79
C LEU A 71 8.44 -17.16 11.35
N SER A 72 7.56 -18.14 11.12
CA SER A 72 7.18 -18.56 9.77
C SER A 72 6.52 -17.43 8.96
N VAL A 73 5.75 -16.54 9.61
CA VAL A 73 5.14 -15.37 8.97
C VAL A 73 6.20 -14.29 8.69
N CYS A 74 7.17 -14.14 9.58
CA CYS A 74 8.33 -13.27 9.36
C CYS A 74 9.16 -13.71 8.14
N ILE A 75 9.41 -15.01 8.00
CA ILE A 75 10.11 -15.58 6.84
C ILE A 75 9.28 -15.33 5.57
N LEU A 76 7.97 -15.58 5.62
CA LEU A 76 7.07 -15.29 4.49
C LEU A 76 7.16 -13.81 4.06
N ALA A 77 7.11 -12.87 5.01
CA ALA A 77 7.24 -11.44 4.72
C ALA A 77 8.62 -11.09 4.14
N GLY A 78 9.70 -11.66 4.68
CA GLY A 78 11.05 -11.46 4.16
C GLY A 78 11.22 -11.94 2.72
N VAL A 79 10.74 -13.15 2.41
CA VAL A 79 10.76 -13.71 1.05
C VAL A 79 9.88 -12.90 0.10
N THR A 80 8.66 -12.55 0.54
CA THR A 80 7.73 -11.73 -0.26
C THR A 80 8.34 -10.37 -0.59
N GLY A 81 8.89 -9.68 0.42
CA GLY A 81 9.56 -8.40 0.26
C GLY A 81 10.80 -8.49 -0.61
N TRP A 82 11.58 -9.57 -0.51
CA TRP A 82 12.75 -9.80 -1.37
C TRP A 82 12.35 -9.97 -2.84
N ILE A 83 11.31 -10.75 -3.13
CA ILE A 83 10.79 -10.93 -4.50
C ILE A 83 10.27 -9.60 -5.05
N VAL A 84 9.40 -8.89 -4.29
CA VAL A 84 8.86 -7.60 -4.70
C VAL A 84 9.99 -6.59 -4.94
N ALA A 85 10.96 -6.50 -4.04
CA ALA A 85 12.10 -5.60 -4.19
C ALA A 85 13.03 -5.97 -5.34
N LEU A 86 13.18 -7.26 -5.66
CA LEU A 86 13.91 -7.71 -6.84
C LEU A 86 13.21 -7.26 -8.12
N LEU A 87 11.88 -7.37 -8.18
CA LEU A 87 11.09 -6.98 -9.35
C LEU A 87 11.09 -5.47 -9.59
N PHE A 88 11.02 -4.63 -8.53
CA PHE A 88 10.91 -3.17 -8.68
C PHE A 88 12.23 -2.40 -8.51
N GLY A 89 13.20 -2.97 -7.79
CA GLY A 89 14.45 -2.31 -7.42
C GLY A 89 15.72 -3.07 -7.81
N GLY A 90 15.59 -4.28 -8.35
CA GLY A 90 16.71 -5.14 -8.69
C GLY A 90 17.46 -5.69 -7.49
N TYR A 91 18.54 -6.41 -7.78
CA TYR A 91 19.29 -7.22 -6.82
C TYR A 91 19.73 -6.47 -5.54
N GLY A 92 20.31 -5.26 -5.70
CA GLY A 92 20.77 -4.47 -4.55
C GLY A 92 19.66 -4.10 -3.57
N THR A 93 18.47 -3.73 -4.07
CA THR A 93 17.32 -3.37 -3.23
C THR A 93 16.73 -4.61 -2.56
N ALA A 94 16.69 -5.74 -3.27
CA ALA A 94 16.28 -7.02 -2.70
C ALA A 94 17.16 -7.40 -1.49
N ASN A 95 18.49 -7.24 -1.59
CA ASN A 95 19.40 -7.50 -0.48
C ASN A 95 19.21 -6.54 0.71
N MET A 96 18.92 -5.26 0.46
CA MET A 96 18.56 -4.32 1.54
C MET A 96 17.30 -4.77 2.29
N VAL A 97 16.28 -5.22 1.57
CA VAL A 97 15.03 -5.72 2.17
C VAL A 97 15.28 -7.02 2.94
N ALA A 98 16.10 -7.94 2.42
CA ALA A 98 16.49 -9.15 3.14
C ALA A 98 17.21 -8.82 4.46
N GLY A 99 18.18 -7.90 4.43
CA GLY A 99 18.88 -7.44 5.63
C GLY A 99 17.93 -6.84 6.67
N ALA A 100 17.04 -5.95 6.24
CA ALA A 100 16.02 -5.34 7.10
C ALA A 100 15.02 -6.36 7.65
N ALA A 101 14.65 -7.38 6.86
CA ALA A 101 13.77 -8.46 7.29
C ALA A 101 14.41 -9.30 8.38
N VAL A 102 15.67 -9.70 8.20
CA VAL A 102 16.41 -10.53 9.15
C VAL A 102 16.63 -9.77 10.47
N SER A 103 17.20 -8.56 10.43
CA SER A 103 17.51 -7.78 11.63
C SER A 103 16.24 -7.26 12.32
N GLY A 104 15.25 -6.79 11.56
CA GLY A 104 13.97 -6.31 12.05
C GLY A 104 13.16 -7.42 12.72
N CYS A 105 12.97 -8.56 12.07
CA CYS A 105 12.22 -9.68 12.66
C CYS A 105 12.91 -10.22 13.92
N PHE A 106 14.24 -10.33 13.92
CA PHE A 106 15.01 -10.69 15.12
C PHE A 106 14.75 -9.73 16.27
N ALA A 107 14.89 -8.42 16.03
CA ALA A 107 14.60 -7.40 17.03
C ALA A 107 13.16 -7.51 17.55
N GLY A 108 12.19 -7.71 16.66
CA GLY A 108 10.77 -7.89 17.03
C GLY A 108 10.53 -9.12 17.92
N ILE A 109 11.15 -10.26 17.59
CA ILE A 109 11.05 -11.49 18.38
C ILE A 109 11.69 -11.31 19.76
N ALA A 110 12.86 -10.65 19.82
CA ALA A 110 13.54 -10.32 21.07
C ALA A 110 12.67 -9.43 21.97
N ILE A 111 12.00 -8.43 21.39
CA ILE A 111 11.05 -7.55 22.09
C ILE A 111 9.86 -8.36 22.61
N ARG A 112 9.26 -9.22 21.79
CA ARG A 112 8.10 -10.06 22.18
C ARG A 112 8.44 -10.98 23.33
N ARG A 113 9.60 -11.65 23.26
CA ARG A 113 10.07 -12.59 24.30
C ARG A 113 10.69 -11.89 25.51
N ARG A 114 10.72 -10.55 25.54
CA ARG A 114 11.30 -9.73 26.62
C ARG A 114 12.74 -10.13 26.95
N TRP A 115 13.55 -10.40 25.93
CA TRP A 115 14.95 -10.79 26.11
C TRP A 115 15.76 -9.70 26.83
N SER A 116 16.59 -10.12 27.78
CA SER A 116 17.59 -9.24 28.40
C SER A 116 18.73 -8.95 27.40
N PRO A 117 19.47 -7.83 27.54
CA PRO A 117 20.60 -7.51 26.67
C PRO A 117 21.58 -8.68 26.39
N PRO A 118 22.01 -9.49 27.38
CA PRO A 118 22.88 -10.65 27.11
C PRO A 118 22.17 -11.74 26.30
N THR A 119 20.87 -11.96 26.50
CA THR A 119 20.09 -12.90 25.67
C THR A 119 19.96 -12.41 24.23
N VAL A 120 19.82 -11.09 24.01
CA VAL A 120 19.83 -10.52 22.66
C VAL A 120 21.19 -10.72 22.00
N LEU A 121 22.29 -10.47 22.70
CA LEU A 121 23.64 -10.71 22.19
C LEU A 121 23.84 -12.19 21.81
N ALA A 122 23.53 -13.12 22.73
CA ALA A 122 23.65 -14.55 22.49
C ALA A 122 22.76 -15.01 21.32
N GLY A 123 21.52 -14.51 21.25
CA GLY A 123 20.62 -14.78 20.13
C GLY A 123 21.13 -14.23 18.80
N ALA A 124 21.78 -13.05 18.79
CA ALA A 124 22.36 -12.47 17.58
C ALA A 124 23.58 -13.28 17.11
N VAL A 125 24.45 -13.70 18.03
CA VAL A 125 25.62 -14.54 17.73
C VAL A 125 25.19 -15.90 17.19
N LEU A 126 24.37 -16.64 17.93
CA LEU A 126 24.02 -18.02 17.58
C LEU A 126 22.97 -18.11 16.47
N GLY A 127 21.99 -17.20 16.47
CA GLY A 127 20.84 -17.27 15.58
C GLY A 127 21.04 -16.58 14.22
N LEU A 128 21.89 -15.56 14.15
CA LEU A 128 22.13 -14.80 12.91
C LEU A 128 23.59 -14.82 12.48
N GLY A 129 24.48 -14.53 13.42
CA GLY A 129 25.90 -14.33 13.16
C GLY A 129 26.61 -15.59 12.66
N VAL A 130 26.53 -16.69 13.40
CA VAL A 130 27.16 -17.97 13.02
C VAL A 130 26.61 -18.50 11.68
N PRO A 131 25.28 -18.58 11.44
CA PRO A 131 24.75 -18.99 10.14
C PRO A 131 25.20 -18.09 8.99
N SER A 132 25.21 -16.76 9.20
CA SER A 132 25.65 -15.81 8.17
C SER A 132 27.14 -15.95 7.88
N ALA A 133 27.98 -16.12 8.90
CA ALA A 133 29.40 -16.36 8.76
C ALA A 133 29.68 -17.65 7.97
N ALA A 134 28.98 -18.75 8.31
CA ALA A 134 29.09 -20.01 7.58
C ALA A 134 28.66 -19.88 6.12
N LEU A 135 27.53 -19.21 5.86
CA LEU A 135 27.00 -19.01 4.50
C LEU A 135 27.93 -18.13 3.65
N THR A 136 28.43 -17.03 4.19
CA THR A 136 29.38 -16.14 3.50
C THR A 136 30.69 -16.86 3.19
N THR A 137 31.25 -17.60 4.15
CA THR A 137 32.48 -18.38 3.94
C THR A 137 32.29 -19.46 2.89
N ALA A 138 31.17 -20.20 2.93
CA ALA A 138 30.85 -21.20 1.91
C ALA A 138 30.70 -20.57 0.52
N GLY A 139 30.03 -19.42 0.42
CA GLY A 139 29.88 -18.68 -0.83
C GLY A 139 31.22 -18.26 -1.43
N LEU A 140 32.09 -17.64 -0.61
CA LEU A 140 33.43 -17.21 -1.06
C LEU A 140 34.38 -18.39 -1.36
N ALA A 141 34.13 -19.57 -0.77
CA ALA A 141 34.86 -20.79 -1.11
C ALA A 141 34.46 -21.32 -2.49
N VAL A 142 33.17 -21.23 -2.84
CA VAL A 142 32.62 -21.72 -4.12
C VAL A 142 32.90 -20.74 -5.26
N PHE A 143 32.78 -19.43 -5.04
CA PHE A 143 32.92 -18.41 -6.08
C PHE A 143 34.27 -17.67 -5.95
N SER A 144 35.34 -18.27 -6.49
CA SER A 144 36.71 -17.73 -6.38
C SER A 144 36.89 -16.36 -7.04
N SER A 145 36.32 -16.13 -8.23
CA SER A 145 36.42 -14.84 -8.93
C SER A 145 35.69 -13.73 -8.17
N TYR A 146 34.48 -14.02 -7.68
CA TYR A 146 33.73 -13.09 -6.81
C TYR A 146 34.48 -12.77 -5.52
N ARG A 147 35.18 -13.75 -4.93
CA ARG A 147 36.03 -13.54 -3.75
C ARG A 147 37.18 -12.58 -4.04
N GLU A 148 37.92 -12.79 -5.13
CA GLU A 148 39.03 -11.93 -5.52
C GLU A 148 38.55 -10.49 -5.77
N PHE A 149 37.44 -10.35 -6.50
CA PHE A 149 36.80 -9.05 -6.72
C PHE A 149 36.42 -8.33 -5.41
N ILE A 150 35.84 -9.04 -4.44
CA ILE A 150 35.52 -8.46 -3.13
C ILE A 150 36.80 -8.05 -2.38
N PHE A 151 37.84 -8.88 -2.42
CA PHE A 151 39.09 -8.59 -1.70
C PHE A 151 39.78 -7.35 -2.27
N ASP A 152 39.80 -7.20 -3.58
CA ASP A 152 40.31 -6.01 -4.25
C ASP A 152 39.47 -4.77 -3.91
N ASN A 153 38.14 -4.89 -3.89
CA ASN A 153 37.27 -3.79 -3.49
C ASN A 153 37.50 -3.36 -2.03
N ILE A 154 37.65 -4.32 -1.10
CA ILE A 154 37.97 -4.03 0.31
C ILE A 154 39.32 -3.32 0.41
N ARG A 155 40.35 -3.84 -0.26
CA ARG A 155 41.70 -3.26 -0.25
C ARG A 155 41.70 -1.83 -0.78
N ASN A 156 41.11 -1.62 -1.96
CA ASN A 156 41.04 -0.31 -2.62
C ASN A 156 40.19 0.68 -1.81
N GLY A 157 39.07 0.23 -1.24
CA GLY A 157 38.21 1.08 -0.40
C GLY A 157 38.91 1.54 0.89
N VAL A 158 39.54 0.62 1.61
CA VAL A 158 40.25 0.93 2.87
C VAL A 158 41.48 1.80 2.61
N GLY A 159 42.30 1.45 1.62
CA GLY A 159 43.47 2.24 1.23
C GLY A 159 43.10 3.65 0.79
N GLY A 160 41.98 3.78 0.06
CA GLY A 160 41.47 5.06 -0.42
C GLY A 160 40.95 5.95 0.71
N ALA A 161 40.16 5.38 1.61
CA ALA A 161 39.68 6.08 2.79
C ALA A 161 40.84 6.51 3.72
N ALA A 162 41.86 5.67 3.91
CA ALA A 162 43.03 6.00 4.73
C ALA A 162 43.80 7.21 4.20
N ARG A 163 43.94 7.34 2.86
CA ARG A 163 44.58 8.51 2.23
C ARG A 163 43.72 9.79 2.27
N LEU A 164 42.41 9.64 2.39
CA LEU A 164 41.45 10.75 2.47
C LEU A 164 41.23 11.28 3.89
N ILE A 165 41.23 10.41 4.90
CA ILE A 165 40.86 10.73 6.29
C ILE A 165 42.03 11.35 7.08
N GLY A 166 43.26 11.33 6.56
CA GLY A 166 44.36 12.04 7.20
C GLY A 166 45.43 12.51 6.23
N ASN A 167 46.20 13.51 6.67
CA ASN A 167 47.60 13.73 6.28
C ASN A 167 48.47 12.51 6.67
N ALA A 168 47.98 11.29 6.48
CA ALA A 168 48.66 10.06 6.82
C ALA A 168 49.89 9.97 5.92
N GLY A 169 51.08 10.00 6.53
CA GLY A 169 52.32 9.79 5.79
C GLY A 169 52.28 8.46 5.03
N ALA A 170 53.04 8.36 3.93
CA ALA A 170 53.09 7.16 3.08
C ALA A 170 53.25 5.85 3.89
N THR A 171 53.98 5.92 5.01
CA THR A 171 54.22 4.83 5.94
C THR A 171 52.96 4.31 6.67
N GLN A 172 52.02 5.17 7.06
CA GLN A 172 50.77 4.76 7.73
C GLN A 172 49.82 4.05 6.75
N VAL A 173 49.72 4.57 5.54
CA VAL A 173 48.90 3.97 4.47
C VAL A 173 49.44 2.58 4.10
N GLU A 174 50.76 2.45 4.00
CA GLU A 174 51.43 1.18 3.73
C GLU A 174 51.30 0.17 4.87
N GLN A 175 51.26 0.63 6.13
CA GLN A 175 50.95 -0.22 7.28
C GLN A 175 49.50 -0.73 7.24
N ILE A 176 48.53 0.13 6.90
CA ILE A 176 47.13 -0.25 6.76
C ILE A 176 46.95 -1.25 5.61
N ASP A 177 47.56 -1.00 4.44
CA ASP A 177 47.48 -1.93 3.30
C ASP A 177 48.08 -3.30 3.65
N ARG A 178 49.26 -3.34 4.29
CA ARG A 178 49.87 -4.59 4.77
C ARG A 178 48.99 -5.32 5.78
N ALA A 179 48.33 -4.59 6.69
CA ALA A 179 47.41 -5.18 7.66
C ALA A 179 46.18 -5.79 6.97
N VAL A 180 45.59 -5.09 5.99
CA VAL A 180 44.44 -5.58 5.20
C VAL A 180 44.82 -6.81 4.40
N VAL A 181 45.96 -6.79 3.69
CA VAL A 181 46.45 -7.94 2.91
C VAL A 181 46.71 -9.15 3.81
N SER A 182 47.34 -8.93 4.98
CA SER A 182 47.58 -10.00 5.95
C SER A 182 46.28 -10.59 6.50
N ALA A 183 45.28 -9.76 6.75
CA ALA A 183 43.95 -10.21 7.18
C ALA A 183 43.23 -11.01 6.09
N LEU A 184 43.30 -10.58 4.83
CA LEU A 184 42.68 -11.27 3.69
C LEU A 184 43.40 -12.59 3.32
N ARG A 185 44.70 -12.74 3.62
CA ARG A 185 45.40 -14.04 3.46
C ARG A 185 44.80 -15.14 4.33
N VAL A 186 44.32 -14.80 5.53
CA VAL A 186 43.67 -15.74 6.47
C VAL A 186 42.15 -15.58 6.43
N TRP A 187 41.60 -15.30 5.24
CA TRP A 187 40.17 -15.07 5.03
C TRP A 187 39.23 -16.16 5.56
N PRO A 188 39.57 -17.47 5.60
CA PRO A 188 38.68 -18.48 6.16
C PRO A 188 38.40 -18.28 7.66
N ILE A 189 39.18 -17.43 8.33
CA ILE A 189 39.00 -17.02 9.73
C ILE A 189 38.53 -15.57 9.79
N THR A 190 39.21 -14.65 9.10
CA THR A 190 38.96 -13.21 9.25
C THR A 190 37.59 -12.79 8.69
N ILE A 191 37.16 -13.34 7.55
CA ILE A 191 35.85 -13.03 6.95
C ILE A 191 34.68 -13.54 7.81
N PRO A 192 34.65 -14.80 8.28
CA PRO A 192 33.56 -15.24 9.14
C PRO A 192 33.54 -14.49 10.47
N VAL A 193 34.69 -14.15 11.06
CA VAL A 193 34.75 -13.31 12.27
C VAL A 193 34.22 -11.90 12.00
N ALA A 194 34.65 -11.26 10.92
CA ALA A 194 34.15 -9.93 10.53
C ALA A 194 32.66 -9.95 10.22
N THR A 195 32.18 -10.98 9.53
CA THR A 195 30.75 -11.19 9.23
C THR A 195 29.95 -11.39 10.52
N LEU A 196 30.44 -12.23 11.43
CA LEU A 196 29.84 -12.46 12.75
C LEU A 196 29.69 -11.14 13.51
N LEU A 197 30.79 -10.39 13.66
CA LEU A 197 30.79 -9.10 14.36
C LEU A 197 29.88 -8.08 13.68
N GLY A 198 29.93 -7.97 12.36
CA GLY A 198 29.10 -7.05 11.58
C GLY A 198 27.61 -7.36 11.68
N VAL A 199 27.22 -8.63 11.60
CA VAL A 199 25.82 -9.07 11.76
C VAL A 199 25.34 -8.85 13.19
N VAL A 200 26.16 -9.19 14.19
CA VAL A 200 25.83 -8.96 15.61
C VAL A 200 25.68 -7.47 15.89
N PHE A 201 26.62 -6.64 15.44
CA PHE A 201 26.55 -5.19 15.57
C PHE A 201 25.28 -4.64 14.92
N THR A 202 24.99 -5.05 13.69
CA THR A 202 23.80 -4.62 12.95
C THR A 202 22.52 -5.04 13.66
N ALA A 203 22.44 -6.28 14.17
CA ALA A 203 21.28 -6.79 14.91
C ALA A 203 21.06 -6.04 16.23
N LEU A 204 22.13 -5.79 17.00
CA LEU A 204 22.06 -5.04 18.26
C LEU A 204 21.68 -3.58 18.01
N PHE A 205 22.32 -2.93 17.05
CA PHE A 205 22.04 -1.55 16.68
C PHE A 205 20.60 -1.39 16.17
N THR A 206 20.14 -2.30 15.32
CA THR A 206 18.76 -2.36 14.86
C THR A 206 17.79 -2.57 16.02
N TYR A 207 18.09 -3.48 16.96
CA TYR A 207 17.26 -3.69 18.15
C TYR A 207 17.13 -2.40 18.98
N LEU A 208 18.25 -1.71 19.24
CA LEU A 208 18.23 -0.44 20.00
C LEU A 208 17.42 0.65 19.27
N PHE A 209 17.62 0.79 17.96
CA PHE A 209 16.94 1.78 17.14
C PHE A 209 15.43 1.53 17.02
N VAL A 210 15.04 0.28 16.74
CA VAL A 210 13.66 -0.08 16.40
C VAL A 210 12.79 -0.35 17.63
N LYS A 211 13.37 -0.65 18.80
CA LYS A 211 12.62 -1.05 20.01
C LYS A 211 11.48 -0.11 20.38
N ARG A 212 11.74 1.19 20.54
CA ARG A 212 10.72 2.18 20.91
C ARG A 212 9.66 2.38 19.82
N PRO A 213 10.01 2.66 18.54
CA PRO A 213 9.00 2.87 17.50
C PRO A 213 8.16 1.61 17.23
N ALA A 214 8.77 0.41 17.19
CA ALA A 214 8.04 -0.83 16.95
C ALA A 214 7.08 -1.17 18.10
N GLN A 215 7.46 -0.97 19.37
CA GLN A 215 6.54 -1.15 20.51
C GLN A 215 5.39 -0.15 20.51
N SER A 216 5.66 1.12 20.17
CA SER A 216 4.63 2.15 20.03
C SER A 216 3.60 1.76 18.96
N LEU A 217 4.08 1.36 17.79
CA LEU A 217 3.24 0.98 16.66
C LEU A 217 2.49 -0.35 16.91
N ALA A 218 3.15 -1.35 17.50
CA ALA A 218 2.49 -2.61 17.87
C ALA A 218 1.36 -2.40 18.87
N ARG A 219 1.51 -1.48 19.83
CA ARG A 219 0.42 -1.12 20.77
C ARG A 219 -0.75 -0.44 20.05
N ARG A 220 -0.47 0.49 19.13
CA ARG A 220 -1.51 1.21 18.35
C ARG A 220 -2.37 0.27 17.52
N LEU A 221 -1.75 -0.76 16.95
CA LEU A 221 -2.46 -1.69 16.08
C LEU A 221 -3.31 -2.73 16.84
N GLY A 222 -3.17 -2.79 18.16
CA GLY A 222 -3.83 -3.77 19.02
C GLY A 222 -3.31 -5.20 18.86
N PRO A 223 -3.89 -6.16 19.62
CA PRO A 223 -3.58 -7.57 19.45
C PRO A 223 -3.94 -8.04 18.03
N PRO A 224 -3.24 -9.06 17.49
CA PRO A 224 -3.64 -9.68 16.23
C PRO A 224 -5.07 -10.18 16.36
N SER A 225 -5.91 -9.84 15.37
CA SER A 225 -7.32 -10.25 15.34
C SER A 225 -7.40 -11.77 15.33
N THR A 226 -8.06 -12.31 16.36
CA THR A 226 -8.41 -13.73 16.49
C THR A 226 -9.86 -13.96 16.07
N ASP A 227 -10.37 -13.18 15.11
CA ASP A 227 -11.68 -13.41 14.51
C ASP A 227 -11.56 -14.68 13.65
N VAL A 228 -11.42 -15.81 14.34
CA VAL A 228 -11.53 -17.15 13.78
C VAL A 228 -13.01 -17.34 13.57
N LEU A 229 -13.46 -17.08 12.34
CA LEU A 229 -14.73 -17.60 11.87
C LEU A 229 -14.64 -19.12 12.03
N VAL A 230 -15.59 -19.69 12.76
CA VAL A 230 -15.52 -21.10 13.16
C VAL A 230 -15.60 -21.95 11.89
N GLU A 231 -14.48 -22.56 11.52
CA GLU A 231 -14.45 -23.62 10.50
C GLU A 231 -15.08 -24.88 11.14
N GLU A 232 -16.41 -24.89 11.19
CA GLU A 232 -17.14 -26.10 11.57
C GLU A 232 -17.13 -27.07 10.38
N THR A 233 -16.69 -28.29 10.64
CA THR A 233 -16.79 -29.40 9.68
C THR A 233 -18.23 -29.91 9.71
N GLY A 234 -18.95 -29.85 8.59
CA GLY A 234 -20.36 -30.24 8.51
C GLY A 234 -21.03 -29.80 7.21
N ARG A 235 -22.31 -30.16 7.04
CA ARG A 235 -23.12 -29.77 5.87
C ARG A 235 -23.28 -28.25 5.84
N ILE A 236 -23.01 -27.64 4.68
CA ILE A 236 -23.24 -26.20 4.45
C ILE A 236 -24.74 -25.97 4.28
N ALA A 237 -25.32 -25.14 5.15
CA ALA A 237 -26.72 -24.72 5.10
C ALA A 237 -26.88 -23.40 5.89
N PRO A 238 -26.50 -22.25 5.29
CA PRO A 238 -26.52 -20.95 5.96
C PRO A 238 -27.93 -20.42 6.25
N VAL A 239 -28.93 -20.84 5.46
CA VAL A 239 -30.35 -20.43 5.57
C VAL A 239 -31.28 -21.64 5.45
N PRO A 240 -32.51 -21.59 6.03
CA PRO A 240 -33.06 -20.52 6.86
C PRO A 240 -32.30 -20.36 8.19
N MET A 241 -32.30 -19.13 8.71
CA MET A 241 -31.57 -18.74 9.91
C MET A 241 -32.44 -17.89 10.82
N GLU A 242 -32.36 -18.17 12.12
CA GLU A 242 -33.05 -17.44 13.18
C GLU A 242 -32.02 -16.93 14.21
N LEU A 243 -32.09 -15.64 14.53
CA LEU A 243 -31.33 -15.01 15.62
C LEU A 243 -32.23 -14.96 16.86
N ARG A 244 -31.76 -15.48 17.99
CA ARG A 244 -32.47 -15.39 19.29
C ARG A 244 -31.60 -14.71 20.34
N ASP A 245 -32.06 -13.57 20.83
CA ASP A 245 -31.42 -12.75 21.87
C ASP A 245 -29.92 -12.47 21.61
N VAL A 246 -29.57 -12.26 20.34
CA VAL A 246 -28.17 -12.17 19.91
C VAL A 246 -27.56 -10.85 20.36
N SER A 247 -26.49 -10.94 21.14
CA SER A 247 -25.68 -9.79 21.53
C SER A 247 -24.20 -9.99 21.22
N VAL A 248 -23.52 -8.90 20.88
CA VAL A 248 -22.09 -8.91 20.53
C VAL A 248 -21.36 -7.80 21.25
N THR A 249 -20.33 -8.19 21.99
CA THR A 249 -19.39 -7.28 22.66
C THR A 249 -18.01 -7.46 22.06
N HIS A 250 -17.43 -6.37 21.54
CA HIS A 250 -16.07 -6.41 20.98
C HIS A 250 -15.02 -6.58 22.09
N PRO A 251 -13.86 -7.22 21.80
CA PRO A 251 -12.78 -7.36 22.77
C PRO A 251 -12.33 -6.00 23.32
N GLY A 252 -12.43 -5.81 24.64
CA GLY A 252 -12.08 -4.56 25.31
C GLY A 252 -13.22 -3.54 25.42
N ALA A 253 -14.40 -3.82 24.86
CA ALA A 253 -15.61 -3.02 25.10
C ALA A 253 -16.31 -3.50 26.39
N THR A 254 -16.80 -2.55 27.18
CA THR A 254 -17.58 -2.82 28.40
C THR A 254 -19.07 -2.97 28.13
N THR A 255 -19.56 -2.40 27.02
CA THR A 255 -20.95 -2.49 26.59
C THR A 255 -21.09 -3.26 25.28
N PRO A 256 -22.16 -4.05 25.13
CA PRO A 256 -22.46 -4.72 23.87
C PRO A 256 -22.75 -3.70 22.78
N THR A 257 -22.16 -3.92 21.60
CA THR A 257 -22.38 -3.11 20.39
C THR A 257 -23.70 -3.49 19.71
N VAL A 258 -24.11 -4.74 19.86
CA VAL A 258 -25.39 -5.28 19.39
C VAL A 258 -26.04 -5.94 20.60
N TRP A 259 -27.31 -5.66 20.88
CA TRP A 259 -27.99 -6.14 22.09
C TRP A 259 -29.36 -6.75 21.77
N GLY A 260 -29.58 -7.97 22.24
CA GLY A 260 -30.88 -8.66 22.25
C GLY A 260 -31.56 -8.82 20.89
N MET A 261 -30.81 -9.02 19.82
CA MET A 261 -31.38 -9.07 18.46
C MET A 261 -32.15 -10.36 18.21
N ASN A 262 -33.38 -10.20 17.70
CA ASN A 262 -34.21 -11.28 17.19
C ASN A 262 -34.55 -10.99 15.72
N ALA A 263 -34.28 -11.93 14.82
CA ALA A 263 -34.57 -11.78 13.40
C ALA A 263 -34.56 -13.12 12.66
N ASP A 264 -35.40 -13.23 11.64
CA ASP A 264 -35.45 -14.37 10.73
C ASP A 264 -34.91 -13.99 9.35
N ILE A 265 -34.04 -14.85 8.81
CA ILE A 265 -33.47 -14.72 7.47
C ILE A 265 -33.84 -15.98 6.69
N THR A 266 -34.65 -15.79 5.67
CA THR A 266 -35.22 -16.86 4.84
C THR A 266 -34.62 -16.82 3.43
N PRO A 267 -34.56 -17.98 2.73
CA PRO A 267 -34.25 -18.01 1.30
C PRO A 267 -35.20 -17.13 0.48
N ASN A 268 -34.74 -16.71 -0.70
CA ASN A 268 -35.53 -15.97 -1.70
C ASN A 268 -36.05 -14.60 -1.25
N ARG A 269 -35.32 -13.93 -0.36
CA ARG A 269 -35.76 -12.66 0.23
C ARG A 269 -34.64 -11.65 0.27
N LEU A 270 -34.94 -10.39 -0.06
CA LEU A 270 -34.08 -9.24 0.15
C LEU A 270 -34.42 -8.59 1.50
N THR A 271 -33.52 -8.73 2.48
CA THR A 271 -33.66 -8.18 3.82
C THR A 271 -32.69 -7.00 4.01
N ALA A 272 -33.21 -5.82 4.35
CA ALA A 272 -32.40 -4.67 4.73
C ALA A 272 -31.99 -4.75 6.21
N VAL A 273 -30.74 -4.41 6.53
CA VAL A 273 -30.29 -4.15 7.90
C VAL A 273 -30.05 -2.65 8.04
N ALA A 274 -30.96 -1.98 8.74
CA ALA A 274 -31.00 -0.53 8.89
C ALA A 274 -30.50 -0.08 10.27
N GLY A 275 -29.91 1.11 10.35
CA GLY A 275 -29.44 1.69 11.61
C GLY A 275 -28.39 2.78 11.42
N ARG A 276 -28.12 3.58 12.46
CA ARG A 276 -27.12 4.66 12.42
C ARG A 276 -25.70 4.10 12.25
N ASN A 277 -24.72 4.90 11.82
CA ASN A 277 -23.33 4.45 11.78
C ASN A 277 -22.80 4.27 13.21
N GLY A 278 -22.08 3.17 13.43
CA GLY A 278 -21.67 2.77 14.78
C GLY A 278 -22.74 2.05 15.60
N ALA A 279 -23.99 1.91 15.12
CA ALA A 279 -25.03 1.14 15.81
C ALA A 279 -24.74 -0.38 15.87
N GLY A 280 -23.74 -0.86 15.14
CA GLY A 280 -23.37 -2.28 15.13
C GLY A 280 -23.86 -3.06 13.90
N LYS A 281 -24.36 -2.40 12.85
CA LYS A 281 -24.83 -3.05 11.61
C LYS A 281 -23.83 -4.05 11.03
N SER A 282 -22.59 -3.62 10.78
CA SER A 282 -21.51 -4.51 10.29
C SER A 282 -21.13 -5.59 11.30
N THR A 283 -21.32 -5.34 12.60
CA THR A 283 -21.12 -6.35 13.66
C THR A 283 -22.19 -7.45 13.55
N LEU A 284 -23.46 -7.07 13.36
CA LEU A 284 -24.56 -8.00 13.13
C LEU A 284 -24.37 -8.76 11.80
N ALA A 285 -23.96 -8.07 10.74
CA ALA A 285 -23.65 -8.68 9.45
C ALA A 285 -22.58 -9.78 9.58
N ARG A 286 -21.55 -9.58 10.41
CA ARG A 286 -20.55 -10.62 10.70
C ARG A 286 -21.14 -11.82 11.44
N VAL A 287 -22.09 -11.62 12.36
CA VAL A 287 -22.78 -12.73 13.05
C VAL A 287 -23.61 -13.55 12.06
N ILE A 288 -24.39 -12.87 11.22
CA ILE A 288 -25.15 -13.46 10.11
C ILE A 288 -24.21 -14.30 9.23
N SER A 289 -23.02 -13.77 8.95
CA SER A 289 -22.00 -14.42 8.11
C SER A 289 -21.26 -15.60 8.76
N GLY A 290 -21.47 -15.87 10.06
CA GLY A 290 -20.85 -17.00 10.75
C GLY A 290 -20.00 -16.68 11.98
N ARG A 291 -19.86 -15.40 12.37
CA ARG A 291 -19.19 -15.04 13.64
C ARG A 291 -20.07 -15.48 14.81
N ALA A 292 -19.46 -16.16 15.79
CA ALA A 292 -20.17 -16.50 17.02
C ALA A 292 -20.57 -15.24 17.80
N PRO A 293 -21.81 -15.13 18.29
CA PRO A 293 -22.21 -14.03 19.16
C PRO A 293 -21.58 -14.16 20.56
N THR A 294 -21.60 -13.09 21.33
CA THR A 294 -21.11 -13.10 22.72
C THR A 294 -22.14 -13.73 23.66
N SER A 295 -23.43 -13.47 23.41
CA SER A 295 -24.57 -14.12 24.06
C SER A 295 -25.74 -14.25 23.07
N GLY A 296 -26.73 -15.07 23.43
CA GLY A 296 -27.79 -15.49 22.51
C GLY A 296 -27.35 -16.66 21.61
N VAL A 297 -28.20 -17.02 20.66
CA VAL A 297 -27.95 -18.15 19.74
C VAL A 297 -28.35 -17.80 18.31
N VAL A 298 -27.56 -18.28 17.36
CA VAL A 298 -27.88 -18.30 15.93
C VAL A 298 -28.28 -19.71 15.55
N ILE A 299 -29.54 -19.91 15.17
CA ILE A 299 -30.10 -21.21 14.81
C ILE A 299 -30.14 -21.31 13.28
N ARG A 300 -29.56 -22.38 12.74
CA ARG A 300 -29.57 -22.73 11.31
C ARG A 300 -29.34 -24.24 11.15
N ALA A 301 -29.74 -24.80 10.01
CA ALA A 301 -29.71 -26.24 9.76
C ALA A 301 -28.29 -26.83 9.59
N GLY A 302 -27.29 -25.99 9.32
CA GLY A 302 -25.91 -26.40 9.14
C GLY A 302 -24.94 -25.23 9.21
N ASN A 303 -23.75 -25.43 8.65
CA ASN A 303 -22.68 -24.46 8.77
C ASN A 303 -22.91 -23.25 7.86
N PRO A 304 -22.47 -22.04 8.26
CA PRO A 304 -22.57 -20.85 7.43
C PRO A 304 -21.81 -21.01 6.10
N GLY A 305 -20.75 -21.81 6.07
CA GLY A 305 -19.94 -22.04 4.87
C GLY A 305 -19.40 -20.74 4.27
N LEU A 306 -18.85 -19.84 5.09
CA LEU A 306 -18.32 -18.57 4.58
C LEU A 306 -17.26 -18.85 3.51
N GLY A 307 -17.45 -18.29 2.32
CA GLY A 307 -16.56 -18.48 1.20
C GLY A 307 -16.49 -19.93 0.71
N ALA A 308 -17.41 -20.81 1.10
CA ALA A 308 -17.53 -22.15 0.55
C ALA A 308 -18.57 -22.19 -0.59
N PRO A 309 -18.44 -23.09 -1.58
CA PRO A 309 -19.47 -23.30 -2.59
C PRO A 309 -20.84 -23.58 -1.95
N GLY A 310 -21.89 -22.88 -2.40
CA GLY A 310 -23.24 -23.02 -1.82
C GLY A 310 -23.43 -22.41 -0.43
N GLY A 311 -22.41 -21.74 0.13
CA GLY A 311 -22.44 -21.19 1.49
C GLY A 311 -22.79 -19.71 1.55
N THR A 312 -22.09 -18.98 2.42
CA THR A 312 -22.27 -17.54 2.61
C THR A 312 -21.20 -16.76 1.85
N ALA A 313 -21.60 -15.73 1.12
CA ALA A 313 -20.69 -14.74 0.52
C ALA A 313 -20.92 -13.37 1.15
N VAL A 314 -19.85 -12.60 1.34
CA VAL A 314 -19.91 -11.26 1.94
C VAL A 314 -19.21 -10.26 1.03
N ILE A 315 -19.92 -9.16 0.73
CA ILE A 315 -19.42 -8.01 -0.01
C ILE A 315 -19.22 -6.88 0.99
N GLY A 316 -17.99 -6.37 1.08
CA GLY A 316 -17.66 -5.25 1.96
C GLY A 316 -17.92 -3.89 1.30
N GLN A 317 -17.81 -2.84 2.12
CA GLN A 317 -18.03 -1.44 1.74
C GLN A 317 -17.02 -0.92 0.68
N ARG A 318 -15.80 -1.47 0.64
CA ARG A 318 -14.74 -1.03 -0.28
C ARG A 318 -14.52 -2.07 -1.36
N PRO A 319 -15.04 -1.89 -2.59
CA PRO A 319 -14.85 -2.87 -3.66
C PRO A 319 -13.37 -3.09 -4.01
N GLU A 320 -12.53 -2.07 -3.81
CA GLU A 320 -11.12 -2.12 -4.12
C GLU A 320 -10.36 -3.17 -3.31
N THR A 321 -10.73 -3.36 -2.04
CA THR A 321 -10.14 -4.39 -1.15
C THR A 321 -10.85 -5.74 -1.26
N GLY A 322 -12.05 -5.77 -1.84
CA GLY A 322 -12.80 -6.99 -2.16
C GLY A 322 -12.31 -7.74 -3.41
N VAL A 323 -11.68 -7.03 -4.35
CA VAL A 323 -11.05 -7.58 -5.56
C VAL A 323 -9.59 -7.97 -5.26
N LEU A 324 -9.31 -9.27 -5.32
CA LEU A 324 -8.06 -9.92 -4.96
C LEU A 324 -7.15 -10.14 -6.18
N GLY A 325 -7.75 -10.47 -7.33
CA GLY A 325 -7.04 -10.72 -8.58
C GLY A 325 -6.49 -9.45 -9.21
N LEU A 326 -5.33 -9.58 -9.87
CA LEU A 326 -4.74 -8.50 -10.67
C LEU A 326 -5.42 -8.39 -12.06
N GLN A 327 -6.06 -9.46 -12.53
CA GLN A 327 -6.93 -9.51 -13.70
C GLN A 327 -8.36 -9.92 -13.33
N VAL A 328 -9.34 -9.51 -14.15
CA VAL A 328 -10.76 -9.84 -13.97
C VAL A 328 -10.98 -11.36 -13.86
N GLY A 329 -10.41 -12.13 -14.79
CA GLY A 329 -10.56 -13.58 -14.82
C GLY A 329 -9.90 -14.28 -13.62
N ASP A 330 -8.74 -13.80 -13.19
CA ASP A 330 -8.05 -14.32 -12.00
C ASP A 330 -8.82 -14.01 -10.72
N ASP A 331 -9.45 -12.84 -10.63
CA ASP A 331 -10.27 -12.46 -9.50
C ASP A 331 -11.47 -13.41 -9.31
N LEU A 332 -12.15 -13.73 -10.41
CA LEU A 332 -13.26 -14.69 -10.42
C LEU A 332 -12.79 -16.12 -10.11
N ALA A 333 -11.56 -16.48 -10.50
CA ALA A 333 -10.99 -17.80 -10.27
C ALA A 333 -10.36 -17.99 -8.87
N TRP A 334 -10.12 -16.91 -8.11
CA TRP A 334 -9.47 -16.98 -6.79
C TRP A 334 -10.11 -18.03 -5.87
N GLY A 335 -11.44 -18.03 -5.86
CA GLY A 335 -12.22 -18.89 -5.00
C GLY A 335 -12.70 -20.19 -5.65
N ASP A 336 -12.79 -20.20 -6.98
CA ASP A 336 -13.22 -21.37 -7.76
C ASP A 336 -12.11 -21.74 -8.75
N PRO A 337 -11.19 -22.67 -8.39
CA PRO A 337 -10.14 -23.12 -9.29
C PRO A 337 -10.67 -23.78 -10.57
N THR A 338 -11.96 -24.18 -10.59
CA THR A 338 -12.61 -24.79 -11.76
C THR A 338 -13.22 -23.76 -12.71
N MET A 339 -13.07 -22.46 -12.43
CA MET A 339 -13.66 -21.35 -13.19
C MET A 339 -13.21 -21.31 -14.65
N THR A 340 -14.09 -21.73 -15.56
CA THR A 340 -13.86 -21.65 -17.02
C THR A 340 -14.06 -20.22 -17.55
N PRO A 341 -13.45 -19.84 -18.69
CA PRO A 341 -13.69 -18.56 -19.33
C PRO A 341 -15.16 -18.28 -19.62
N GLU A 342 -15.91 -19.31 -20.04
CA GLU A 342 -17.33 -19.21 -20.39
C GLU A 342 -18.18 -18.90 -19.15
N ARG A 343 -17.96 -19.62 -18.04
CA ARG A 343 -18.63 -19.35 -16.76
C ARG A 343 -18.29 -17.96 -16.23
N ALA A 344 -17.02 -17.57 -16.33
CA ALA A 344 -16.59 -16.23 -15.93
C ALA A 344 -17.29 -15.14 -16.74
N ARG A 345 -17.44 -15.32 -18.06
CA ARG A 345 -18.17 -14.38 -18.92
C ARG A 345 -19.65 -14.29 -18.56
N ALA A 346 -20.30 -15.44 -18.35
CA ALA A 346 -21.68 -15.48 -17.91
C ALA A 346 -21.91 -14.79 -16.55
N LEU A 347 -20.97 -14.91 -15.60
CA LEU A 347 -21.02 -14.19 -14.32
C LEU A 347 -20.89 -12.67 -14.49
N LEU A 348 -20.02 -12.22 -15.39
CA LEU A 348 -19.86 -10.81 -15.72
C LEU A 348 -21.13 -10.24 -16.37
N ASP A 349 -21.75 -10.98 -17.29
CA ASP A 349 -23.01 -10.59 -17.93
C ASP A 349 -24.16 -10.50 -16.91
N ARG A 350 -24.22 -11.44 -15.94
CA ARG A 350 -25.21 -11.43 -14.84
C ARG A 350 -25.18 -10.15 -14.00
N VAL A 351 -24.01 -9.55 -13.81
CA VAL A 351 -23.84 -8.29 -13.06
C VAL A 351 -23.80 -7.05 -13.96
N GLY A 352 -23.96 -7.22 -15.28
CA GLY A 352 -23.90 -6.17 -16.28
C GLY A 352 -22.52 -5.54 -16.42
N LEU A 353 -21.45 -6.33 -16.35
CA LEU A 353 -20.07 -5.86 -16.50
C LEU A 353 -19.44 -6.35 -17.81
N ASP A 354 -19.44 -5.50 -18.84
CA ASP A 354 -18.79 -5.83 -20.12
C ASP A 354 -17.30 -5.46 -20.12
N VAL A 355 -16.45 -6.37 -19.64
CA VAL A 355 -14.98 -6.22 -19.65
C VAL A 355 -14.27 -7.53 -20.01
N ALA A 356 -13.14 -7.45 -20.72
CA ALA A 356 -12.34 -8.62 -21.05
C ALA A 356 -11.79 -9.31 -19.79
N LEU A 357 -11.63 -10.64 -19.82
CA LEU A 357 -11.14 -11.42 -18.68
C LEU A 357 -9.67 -11.14 -18.34
N ASP A 358 -8.87 -10.73 -19.31
CA ASP A 358 -7.47 -10.33 -19.14
C ASP A 358 -7.29 -8.84 -18.82
N ALA A 359 -8.40 -8.09 -18.65
CA ALA A 359 -8.35 -6.71 -18.22
C ALA A 359 -7.78 -6.59 -16.81
N GLU A 360 -6.82 -5.67 -16.63
CA GLU A 360 -6.24 -5.35 -15.33
C GLU A 360 -7.29 -4.70 -14.41
N THR A 361 -7.43 -5.22 -13.19
CA THR A 361 -8.41 -4.70 -12.23
C THR A 361 -8.08 -3.28 -11.76
N SER A 362 -6.82 -2.85 -11.85
CA SER A 362 -6.38 -1.48 -11.56
C SER A 362 -6.91 -0.43 -12.54
N ARG A 363 -7.42 -0.83 -13.71
CA ARG A 363 -7.96 0.08 -14.74
C ARG A 363 -9.47 0.23 -14.69
N LEU A 364 -10.14 -0.61 -13.92
CA LEU A 364 -11.59 -0.58 -13.77
C LEU A 364 -12.03 0.66 -12.97
N SER A 365 -13.17 1.25 -13.33
CA SER A 365 -13.80 2.29 -12.52
C SER A 365 -14.32 1.72 -11.20
N GLY A 366 -14.58 2.55 -10.20
CA GLY A 366 -15.13 2.08 -8.91
C GLY A 366 -16.43 1.27 -9.06
N GLY A 367 -17.35 1.72 -9.94
CA GLY A 367 -18.56 0.98 -10.24
C GLY A 367 -18.31 -0.35 -10.96
N GLN A 368 -17.31 -0.41 -11.84
CA GLN A 368 -16.89 -1.67 -12.47
C GLN A 368 -16.23 -2.62 -11.46
N LEU A 369 -15.40 -2.11 -10.55
CA LEU A 369 -14.81 -2.87 -9.45
C LEU A 369 -15.88 -3.43 -8.51
N GLN A 370 -16.94 -2.66 -8.22
CA GLN A 370 -18.05 -3.17 -7.43
C GLN A 370 -18.76 -4.34 -8.12
N ARG A 371 -19.08 -4.20 -9.41
CA ARG A 371 -19.71 -5.29 -10.18
C ARG A 371 -18.81 -6.53 -10.22
N LEU A 372 -17.50 -6.34 -10.38
CA LEU A 372 -16.53 -7.44 -10.30
C LEU A 372 -16.50 -8.07 -8.90
N ALA A 373 -16.54 -7.27 -7.84
CA ALA A 373 -16.59 -7.76 -6.47
C ALA A 373 -17.84 -8.62 -6.21
N ILE A 374 -19.01 -8.18 -6.72
CA ILE A 374 -20.26 -8.94 -6.71
C ILE A 374 -20.11 -10.23 -7.52
N ALA A 375 -19.59 -10.16 -8.75
CA ALA A 375 -19.39 -11.35 -9.58
C ALA A 375 -18.47 -12.38 -8.92
N GLY A 376 -17.40 -11.94 -8.26
CA GLY A 376 -16.51 -12.81 -7.48
C GLY A 376 -17.17 -13.40 -6.23
N ALA A 377 -18.11 -12.69 -5.60
CA ALA A 377 -18.94 -13.25 -4.52
C ALA A 377 -19.92 -14.31 -5.05
N LEU A 378 -20.48 -14.09 -6.25
CA LEU A 378 -21.41 -15.01 -6.91
C LEU A 378 -20.72 -16.22 -7.57
N ALA A 379 -19.42 -16.17 -7.80
CA ALA A 379 -18.64 -17.24 -8.43
C ALA A 379 -18.78 -18.61 -7.74
N ARG A 380 -19.21 -18.62 -6.47
CA ARG A 380 -19.40 -19.82 -5.65
C ARG A 380 -20.86 -20.22 -5.45
N ASP A 381 -21.79 -19.60 -6.17
CA ASP A 381 -23.24 -19.82 -6.07
C ASP A 381 -23.73 -19.81 -4.60
N PRO A 382 -23.58 -18.68 -3.88
CA PRO A 382 -23.94 -18.61 -2.47
C PRO A 382 -25.45 -18.76 -2.24
N GLN A 383 -25.83 -19.47 -1.17
CA GLN A 383 -27.21 -19.51 -0.68
C GLN A 383 -27.56 -18.26 0.15
N LEU A 384 -26.56 -17.61 0.74
CA LEU A 384 -26.69 -16.36 1.50
C LEU A 384 -25.65 -15.34 1.01
N LEU A 385 -26.13 -14.18 0.56
CA LEU A 385 -25.31 -13.03 0.19
C LEU A 385 -25.49 -11.91 1.23
N VAL A 386 -24.44 -11.54 1.94
CA VAL A 386 -24.43 -10.39 2.85
C VAL A 386 -23.69 -9.24 2.18
N SER A 387 -24.39 -8.13 1.98
CA SER A 387 -23.86 -6.92 1.36
C SER A 387 -23.74 -5.82 2.41
N ASP A 388 -22.52 -5.53 2.88
CA ASP A 388 -22.26 -4.52 3.92
C ASP A 388 -21.97 -3.13 3.29
N GLU A 389 -22.98 -2.27 3.18
CA GLU A 389 -22.89 -0.91 2.62
C GLU A 389 -22.22 -0.84 1.24
N SER A 390 -22.45 -1.86 0.40
CA SER A 390 -21.85 -2.00 -0.94
C SER A 390 -22.25 -0.90 -1.93
N THR A 391 -23.27 -0.11 -1.61
CA THR A 391 -23.80 1.00 -2.43
C THR A 391 -23.21 2.35 -2.00
N ALA A 392 -22.53 2.41 -0.86
CA ALA A 392 -21.80 3.59 -0.44
C ALA A 392 -20.64 3.83 -1.43
N MET A 393 -20.57 5.01 -2.05
CA MET A 393 -19.60 5.42 -3.10
C MET A 393 -19.98 5.15 -4.57
N ILE A 394 -21.19 4.69 -4.86
CA ILE A 394 -21.66 4.49 -6.25
C ILE A 394 -22.58 5.65 -6.65
N ASP A 395 -22.51 6.07 -7.92
CA ASP A 395 -23.42 7.06 -8.46
C ASP A 395 -24.87 6.55 -8.51
N GLY A 396 -25.83 7.47 -8.67
CA GLY A 396 -27.26 7.14 -8.68
C GLY A 396 -27.62 5.99 -9.63
N PRO A 397 -27.26 6.07 -10.93
CA PRO A 397 -27.53 5.00 -11.89
C PRO A 397 -26.84 3.67 -11.55
N GLY A 398 -25.60 3.70 -11.06
CA GLY A 398 -24.88 2.50 -10.66
C GLY A 398 -25.53 1.80 -9.47
N ARG A 399 -26.04 2.57 -8.51
CA ARG A 399 -26.77 2.04 -7.35
C ARG A 399 -28.08 1.37 -7.75
N GLU A 400 -28.88 1.99 -8.62
CA GLU A 400 -30.13 1.39 -9.10
C GLU A 400 -29.90 0.05 -9.81
N ALA A 401 -28.86 -0.02 -10.65
CA ALA A 401 -28.47 -1.26 -11.31
C ALA A 401 -28.05 -2.37 -10.32
N LEU A 402 -27.38 -1.99 -9.23
CA LEU A 402 -26.94 -2.93 -8.20
C LEU A 402 -28.12 -3.44 -7.35
N MET A 403 -29.05 -2.56 -6.94
CA MET A 403 -30.28 -2.98 -6.25
C MET A 403 -31.15 -3.89 -7.13
N THR A 404 -31.21 -3.62 -8.44
CA THR A 404 -31.87 -4.50 -9.41
C THR A 404 -31.20 -5.88 -9.44
N THR A 405 -29.88 -5.94 -9.34
CA THR A 405 -29.13 -7.21 -9.28
C THR A 405 -29.44 -7.99 -7.99
N TYR A 406 -29.49 -7.31 -6.84
CA TYR A 406 -29.86 -7.94 -5.56
C TYR A 406 -31.26 -8.53 -5.56
N ARG A 407 -32.24 -7.82 -6.15
CA ARG A 407 -33.59 -8.35 -6.31
C ARG A 407 -33.62 -9.60 -7.19
N ARG A 408 -32.96 -9.56 -8.37
CA ARG A 408 -32.88 -10.75 -9.25
C ARG A 408 -32.22 -11.96 -8.57
N LEU A 409 -31.25 -11.74 -7.68
CA LEU A 409 -30.63 -12.81 -6.90
C LEU A 409 -31.58 -13.39 -5.86
N ALA A 410 -32.35 -12.54 -5.18
CA ALA A 410 -33.40 -12.96 -4.26
C ALA A 410 -34.46 -13.79 -4.99
N ASP A 411 -35.00 -13.29 -6.10
CA ASP A 411 -35.97 -14.01 -6.93
C ASP A 411 -35.42 -15.35 -7.45
N GLY A 412 -34.10 -15.42 -7.68
CA GLY A 412 -33.40 -16.60 -8.19
C GLY A 412 -32.99 -17.65 -7.16
N GLY A 413 -33.32 -17.49 -5.87
CA GLY A 413 -33.04 -18.52 -4.85
C GLY A 413 -32.14 -18.10 -3.69
N THR A 414 -31.42 -16.98 -3.82
CA THR A 414 -30.39 -16.56 -2.84
C THR A 414 -31.01 -15.69 -1.76
N ALA A 415 -30.76 -15.96 -0.47
CA ALA A 415 -31.08 -14.99 0.57
C ALA A 415 -30.13 -13.78 0.48
N VAL A 416 -30.65 -12.57 0.36
CA VAL A 416 -29.82 -11.35 0.28
C VAL A 416 -30.05 -10.49 1.51
N VAL A 417 -28.99 -10.25 2.28
CA VAL A 417 -29.00 -9.34 3.44
C VAL A 417 -28.20 -8.10 3.08
N HIS A 418 -28.88 -6.97 2.88
CA HIS A 418 -28.26 -5.70 2.50
C HIS A 418 -28.20 -4.73 3.68
N VAL A 419 -27.00 -4.45 4.17
CA VAL A 419 -26.78 -3.43 5.19
C VAL A 419 -26.76 -2.06 4.51
N THR A 420 -27.64 -1.17 4.96
CA THR A 420 -27.77 0.17 4.39
C THR A 420 -28.32 1.17 5.41
N HIS A 421 -28.10 2.44 5.13
CA HIS A 421 -28.78 3.57 5.76
C HIS A 421 -29.65 4.36 4.78
N ASP A 422 -29.64 4.05 3.47
CA ASP A 422 -30.43 4.81 2.49
C ASP A 422 -31.92 4.40 2.57
N PRO A 423 -32.84 5.34 2.85
CA PRO A 423 -34.26 5.04 2.97
C PRO A 423 -34.87 4.39 1.71
N ARG A 424 -34.34 4.67 0.51
CA ARG A 424 -34.83 4.08 -0.75
C ARG A 424 -34.45 2.62 -0.87
N GLU A 425 -33.26 2.25 -0.38
CA GLU A 425 -32.80 0.86 -0.37
C GLU A 425 -33.54 0.04 0.68
N ILE A 426 -33.84 0.66 1.84
CA ILE A 426 -34.68 0.06 2.89
C ILE A 426 -36.10 -0.16 2.38
N ALA A 427 -36.70 0.84 1.74
CA ALA A 427 -38.05 0.75 1.18
C ALA A 427 -38.16 -0.28 0.03
N ALA A 428 -37.04 -0.57 -0.64
CA ALA A 428 -36.97 -1.59 -1.68
C ALA A 428 -36.86 -3.03 -1.13
N ALA A 429 -36.57 -3.22 0.16
CA ALA A 429 -36.40 -4.55 0.74
C ALA A 429 -37.74 -5.19 1.15
N ASP A 430 -37.81 -6.53 1.11
CA ASP A 430 -38.98 -7.31 1.53
C ASP A 430 -39.10 -7.40 3.06
N ALA A 431 -38.00 -7.16 3.78
CA ALA A 431 -37.92 -7.13 5.23
C ALA A 431 -36.91 -6.08 5.68
N THR A 432 -37.09 -5.56 6.90
CA THR A 432 -36.10 -4.69 7.53
C THR A 432 -35.80 -5.16 8.95
N ILE A 433 -34.51 -5.31 9.26
CA ILE A 433 -33.98 -5.51 10.61
C ILE A 433 -33.39 -4.18 11.06
N VAL A 434 -33.96 -3.59 12.12
CA VAL A 434 -33.48 -2.32 12.67
C VAL A 434 -32.51 -2.59 13.80
N VAL A 435 -31.29 -2.08 13.66
CA VAL A 435 -30.26 -2.14 14.70
C VAL A 435 -30.36 -0.88 15.56
N PRO A 436 -30.77 -0.97 16.84
CA PRO A 436 -30.86 0.19 17.73
C PRO A 436 -29.46 0.79 17.91
N GLY A 437 -29.34 2.09 17.69
CA GLY A 437 -28.15 2.84 18.08
C GLY A 437 -28.35 3.42 19.48
N GLY A 438 -27.31 3.44 20.31
CA GLY A 438 -27.37 4.15 21.59
C GLY A 438 -27.69 5.64 21.37
N ASP A 439 -28.54 6.20 22.24
CA ASP A 439 -28.92 7.60 22.23
C ASP A 439 -27.71 8.49 22.49
N THR A 440 -27.03 8.88 21.42
CA THR A 440 -26.29 10.13 21.40
C THR A 440 -27.13 11.11 20.62
N GLU A 441 -27.85 11.94 21.38
CA GLU A 441 -28.54 13.09 20.84
C GLU A 441 -27.57 13.89 19.97
N PRO A 442 -27.96 14.31 18.76
CA PRO A 442 -27.23 15.35 18.07
C PRO A 442 -27.21 16.58 18.99
N ALA A 443 -26.02 16.95 19.47
CA ALA A 443 -25.86 18.13 20.32
C ALA A 443 -26.54 19.33 19.64
N THR A 444 -27.56 19.88 20.31
CA THR A 444 -28.31 21.04 19.84
C THR A 444 -27.33 22.19 19.64
N PRO A 445 -27.28 22.81 18.46
CA PRO A 445 -26.28 23.82 18.17
C PRO A 445 -26.49 25.05 19.08
N PRO A 446 -25.47 25.54 19.79
CA PRO A 446 -25.61 26.81 20.49
C PRO A 446 -25.64 27.95 19.47
N ALA A 447 -26.65 28.81 19.54
CA ALA A 447 -26.72 30.07 18.81
C ALA A 447 -25.52 30.95 19.26
N GLY A 448 -24.53 31.09 18.39
CA GLY A 448 -23.29 31.82 18.65
C GLY A 448 -23.13 32.98 17.68
N ASN A 449 -22.89 34.15 18.24
CA ASN A 449 -22.87 35.46 17.60
C ASN A 449 -21.95 35.53 16.36
N ARG A 450 -22.51 36.02 15.25
CA ARG A 450 -21.85 36.12 13.94
C ARG A 450 -20.72 37.13 13.99
N ARG A 451 -19.52 36.67 13.66
CA ARG A 451 -18.32 37.49 13.57
C ARG A 451 -17.70 37.17 12.20
N ASN A 452 -17.75 38.14 11.27
CA ASN A 452 -17.11 38.07 9.95
C ASN A 452 -15.60 38.34 10.11
N TRP A 453 -14.75 37.31 10.02
CA TRP A 453 -13.28 37.48 10.11
C TRP A 453 -12.52 37.03 8.87
N ILE A 454 -13.16 36.31 7.94
CA ILE A 454 -12.49 35.77 6.75
C ILE A 454 -13.10 36.41 5.50
N ARG A 455 -12.33 37.22 4.79
CA ARG A 455 -12.69 37.66 3.44
C ARG A 455 -12.37 36.51 2.49
N GLY A 456 -13.40 35.87 1.94
CA GLY A 456 -13.25 34.79 0.97
C GLY A 456 -12.39 35.23 -0.22
N GLY A 457 -11.67 34.29 -0.80
CA GLY A 457 -10.79 34.54 -1.94
C GLY A 457 -11.53 34.39 -3.26
N ARG A 458 -11.16 35.20 -4.25
CA ARG A 458 -11.58 35.03 -5.64
C ARG A 458 -10.67 34.02 -6.32
N LEU A 459 -11.24 33.02 -6.98
CA LEU A 459 -10.49 32.14 -7.89
C LEU A 459 -10.77 32.51 -9.34
N ASP A 460 -9.72 32.77 -10.11
CA ASP A 460 -9.78 32.91 -11.56
C ASP A 460 -8.98 31.79 -12.21
N VAL A 461 -9.66 30.99 -13.03
CA VAL A 461 -9.10 29.85 -13.78
C VAL A 461 -9.16 30.20 -15.25
N ARG A 462 -8.02 30.15 -15.94
CA ARG A 462 -7.92 30.51 -17.36
C ARG A 462 -7.21 29.45 -18.17
N GLY A 463 -7.84 28.95 -19.23
CA GLY A 463 -7.28 27.98 -20.19
C GLY A 463 -6.70 26.73 -19.53
N LEU A 464 -7.30 26.28 -18.43
CA LEU A 464 -6.71 25.25 -17.59
C LEU A 464 -6.72 23.90 -18.30
N ARG A 465 -5.53 23.34 -18.53
CA ARG A 465 -5.31 22.00 -19.07
C ARG A 465 -4.49 21.17 -18.11
N PHE A 466 -4.81 19.89 -18.04
CA PHE A 466 -4.05 18.95 -17.23
C PHE A 466 -4.13 17.53 -17.77
N ALA A 467 -2.98 16.89 -17.85
CA ALA A 467 -2.84 15.47 -18.13
C ALA A 467 -2.07 14.77 -16.99
N HIS A 468 -2.50 13.54 -16.68
CA HIS A 468 -1.69 12.66 -15.83
C HIS A 468 -0.50 12.13 -16.65
N ASP A 469 0.63 11.99 -15.97
CA ASP A 469 1.85 11.40 -16.52
C ASP A 469 2.35 12.09 -17.80
N SER A 470 2.17 13.42 -17.88
CA SER A 470 2.59 14.28 -19.00
C SER A 470 4.06 14.10 -19.35
N GLY A 471 4.34 13.96 -20.66
CA GLY A 471 5.68 13.71 -21.18
C GLY A 471 6.17 12.27 -21.03
N THR A 472 5.30 11.34 -20.62
CA THR A 472 5.59 9.90 -20.58
C THR A 472 4.63 9.13 -21.51
N PRO A 473 4.90 7.85 -21.80
CA PRO A 473 3.99 7.01 -22.59
C PRO A 473 2.62 6.78 -21.96
N TRP A 474 2.47 7.02 -20.65
CA TRP A 474 1.21 6.87 -19.91
C TRP A 474 0.35 8.14 -19.92
N HIS A 475 0.68 9.12 -20.76
CA HIS A 475 -0.05 10.38 -20.88
C HIS A 475 -1.57 10.15 -21.01
N ARG A 476 -2.32 10.78 -20.10
CA ARG A 476 -3.79 10.82 -20.17
C ARG A 476 -4.27 12.23 -19.88
N GLU A 477 -4.74 12.92 -20.92
CA GLU A 477 -5.43 14.20 -20.76
C GLU A 477 -6.73 13.99 -19.99
N VAL A 478 -6.93 14.80 -18.94
CA VAL A 478 -8.09 14.70 -18.04
C VAL A 478 -8.90 15.99 -18.04
N LEU A 479 -8.26 17.15 -18.14
CA LEU A 479 -8.91 18.45 -18.22
C LEU A 479 -8.37 19.19 -19.44
N ALA A 480 -9.27 19.81 -20.22
CA ALA A 480 -8.94 20.58 -21.40
C ALA A 480 -9.73 21.88 -21.43
N ASP A 481 -9.02 23.01 -21.53
CA ASP A 481 -9.55 24.38 -21.71
C ASP A 481 -10.66 24.74 -20.71
N ILE A 482 -10.39 24.57 -19.41
CA ILE A 482 -11.33 25.01 -18.38
C ILE A 482 -11.10 26.49 -18.08
N ASP A 483 -12.13 27.29 -18.31
CA ASP A 483 -12.23 28.70 -17.93
C ASP A 483 -13.36 28.89 -16.91
N MET A 484 -13.04 29.45 -15.75
CA MET A 484 -14.06 29.76 -14.75
C MET A 484 -13.59 30.78 -13.73
N THR A 485 -14.54 31.59 -13.25
CA THR A 485 -14.34 32.46 -12.08
C THR A 485 -15.26 32.03 -10.95
N ILE A 486 -14.72 32.06 -9.73
CA ILE A 486 -15.43 31.87 -8.45
C ILE A 486 -15.26 33.15 -7.64
N ALA A 487 -16.38 33.79 -7.32
CA ALA A 487 -16.38 35.03 -6.56
C ALA A 487 -16.05 34.79 -5.07
N PRO A 488 -15.51 35.81 -4.36
CA PRO A 488 -15.33 35.76 -2.91
C PRO A 488 -16.60 35.33 -2.15
N GLY A 489 -16.48 34.35 -1.25
CA GLY A 489 -17.58 33.83 -0.43
C GLY A 489 -18.58 32.95 -1.18
N GLN A 490 -18.38 32.71 -2.47
CA GLN A 490 -19.24 31.85 -3.27
C GLN A 490 -19.01 30.38 -2.93
N THR A 491 -20.09 29.59 -2.91
CA THR A 491 -20.08 28.13 -2.81
C THR A 491 -20.39 27.51 -4.17
N VAL A 492 -19.45 26.76 -4.73
CA VAL A 492 -19.58 26.10 -6.04
C VAL A 492 -19.52 24.59 -5.87
N LEU A 493 -20.50 23.88 -6.42
CA LEU A 493 -20.45 22.42 -6.52
C LEU A 493 -19.80 21.99 -7.84
N VAL A 494 -18.94 20.99 -7.77
CA VAL A 494 -18.32 20.35 -8.94
C VAL A 494 -18.84 18.92 -9.04
N THR A 495 -19.58 18.66 -10.11
CA THR A 495 -20.28 17.40 -10.40
C THR A 495 -19.75 16.77 -11.68
N GLY A 496 -20.22 15.55 -11.99
CA GLY A 496 -19.82 14.81 -13.20
C GLY A 496 -19.61 13.33 -12.92
N ALA A 497 -19.49 12.54 -13.99
CA ALA A 497 -19.28 11.10 -13.89
C ALA A 497 -17.95 10.74 -13.20
N ASN A 498 -17.84 9.49 -12.71
CA ASN A 498 -16.58 8.97 -12.18
C ASN A 498 -15.51 8.94 -13.28
N GLY A 499 -14.31 9.44 -12.95
CA GLY A 499 -13.21 9.56 -13.91
C GLY A 499 -13.23 10.83 -14.79
N ALA A 500 -14.20 11.72 -14.64
CA ALA A 500 -14.27 13.00 -15.37
C ALA A 500 -13.18 14.03 -14.99
N GLY A 501 -12.40 13.77 -13.94
CA GLY A 501 -11.35 14.67 -13.50
C GLY A 501 -11.70 15.63 -12.37
N LYS A 502 -12.88 15.49 -11.73
CA LYS A 502 -13.34 16.36 -10.62
C LYS A 502 -12.31 16.54 -9.50
N SER A 503 -11.79 15.45 -8.94
CA SER A 503 -10.74 15.50 -7.90
C SER A 503 -9.41 16.07 -8.42
N THR A 504 -9.14 15.94 -9.72
CA THR A 504 -7.96 16.54 -10.36
C THR A 504 -8.12 18.06 -10.46
N LEU A 505 -9.30 18.53 -10.90
CA LEU A 505 -9.65 19.95 -10.90
C LEU A 505 -9.54 20.54 -9.49
N ALA A 506 -10.09 19.85 -8.48
CA ALA A 506 -10.02 20.28 -7.10
C ALA A 506 -8.58 20.44 -6.57
N ARG A 507 -7.68 19.50 -6.91
CA ARG A 507 -6.25 19.61 -6.55
C ARG A 507 -5.53 20.75 -7.26
N LEU A 508 -5.90 21.07 -8.49
CA LEU A 508 -5.37 22.23 -9.23
C LEU A 508 -5.87 23.55 -8.62
N LEU A 509 -7.16 23.62 -8.25
CA LEU A 509 -7.75 24.78 -7.59
C LEU A 509 -7.12 25.07 -6.22
N ALA A 510 -6.68 24.05 -5.50
CA ALA A 510 -5.95 24.19 -4.24
C ALA A 510 -4.42 24.33 -4.42
N GLY A 511 -3.91 24.37 -5.65
CA GLY A 511 -2.48 24.48 -5.93
C GLY A 511 -1.63 23.28 -5.49
N ILE A 512 -2.25 22.12 -5.22
CA ILE A 512 -1.56 20.88 -4.86
C ILE A 512 -0.83 20.32 -6.07
N GLU A 513 -1.49 20.36 -7.24
CA GLU A 513 -0.92 19.99 -8.52
C GLU A 513 -0.63 21.24 -9.35
N LYS A 514 0.38 21.16 -10.22
CA LYS A 514 0.70 22.23 -11.17
C LYS A 514 -0.05 21.94 -12.47
N PRO A 515 -0.79 22.90 -13.05
CA PRO A 515 -1.44 22.71 -14.33
C PRO A 515 -0.43 22.49 -15.44
N ASP A 516 -0.87 21.80 -16.49
CA ASP A 516 -0.06 21.69 -17.69
C ASP A 516 -0.09 23.01 -18.47
N ALA A 517 -1.27 23.50 -18.82
CA ALA A 517 -1.41 24.81 -19.43
C ALA A 517 -2.48 25.61 -18.69
N GLY A 518 -2.47 26.92 -18.89
CA GLY A 518 -3.31 27.83 -18.15
C GLY A 518 -2.83 28.07 -16.72
N GLU A 519 -3.59 28.90 -16.00
CA GLU A 519 -3.23 29.37 -14.67
C GLU A 519 -4.46 29.40 -13.76
N VAL A 520 -4.20 29.22 -12.46
CA VAL A 520 -5.20 29.39 -11.40
C VAL A 520 -4.68 30.47 -10.46
N HIS A 521 -5.42 31.56 -10.35
CA HIS A 521 -5.07 32.70 -9.49
C HIS A 521 -6.04 32.77 -8.30
N LEU A 522 -5.49 32.99 -7.12
CA LEU A 522 -6.21 33.34 -5.89
C LEU A 522 -5.95 34.82 -5.60
N ASP A 523 -7.00 35.65 -5.65
CA ASP A 523 -6.92 37.10 -5.43
C ASP A 523 -5.83 37.80 -6.28
N GLY A 524 -5.65 37.34 -7.52
CA GLY A 524 -4.67 37.88 -8.48
C GLY A 524 -3.26 37.30 -8.38
N GLU A 525 -2.99 36.43 -7.39
CA GLU A 525 -1.72 35.71 -7.29
C GLU A 525 -1.85 34.26 -7.71
N PRO A 526 -0.86 33.66 -8.39
CA PRO A 526 -0.87 32.23 -8.70
C PRO A 526 -1.05 31.37 -7.44
N VAL A 527 -2.04 30.48 -7.43
CA VAL A 527 -2.37 29.66 -6.24
C VAL A 527 -1.20 28.78 -5.78
N LEU A 528 -0.30 28.41 -6.70
CA LEU A 528 0.93 27.68 -6.40
C LEU A 528 1.87 28.43 -5.44
N ASN A 529 1.82 29.76 -5.46
CA ASN A 529 2.60 30.64 -4.59
C ASN A 529 1.85 31.01 -3.30
N ASN A 530 0.53 30.84 -3.28
CA ASN A 530 -0.36 31.17 -2.16
C ASN A 530 -1.20 29.96 -1.71
N ARG A 531 -0.53 28.83 -1.48
CA ARG A 531 -1.17 27.57 -1.06
C ARG A 531 -1.82 27.65 0.31
N GLU A 532 -1.38 28.57 1.16
CA GLU A 532 -1.97 28.80 2.48
C GLU A 532 -3.34 29.49 2.42
N GLY A 533 -3.67 30.11 1.28
CA GLY A 533 -4.95 30.74 1.03
C GLY A 533 -6.01 29.79 0.45
N ALA A 534 -5.62 28.70 -0.20
CA ALA A 534 -6.51 27.69 -0.77
C ALA A 534 -6.18 26.28 -0.24
N LEU A 535 -6.96 25.80 0.72
CA LEU A 535 -6.72 24.49 1.37
C LEU A 535 -7.63 23.41 0.81
N PHE A 536 -7.17 22.15 0.87
CA PHE A 536 -7.87 21.01 0.30
C PHE A 536 -8.24 19.98 1.36
N GLY A 537 -9.54 19.70 1.49
CA GLY A 537 -10.08 18.57 2.22
C GLY A 537 -10.13 17.32 1.35
N HIS A 538 -9.33 16.31 1.70
CA HIS A 538 -9.33 15.02 1.03
C HIS A 538 -10.60 14.21 1.36
N GLN A 539 -11.01 13.33 0.42
CA GLN A 539 -12.08 12.34 0.64
C GLN A 539 -11.80 11.44 1.86
N TYR A 540 -10.53 11.09 2.07
CA TYR A 540 -10.09 10.24 3.18
C TYR A 540 -9.65 11.07 4.39
N ALA A 541 -10.62 11.54 5.19
CA ALA A 541 -10.36 12.38 6.36
C ALA A 541 -9.33 11.78 7.34
N ARG A 542 -9.30 10.45 7.49
CA ARG A 542 -8.32 9.77 8.35
C ARG A 542 -6.87 10.05 7.94
N LEU A 543 -6.59 10.17 6.65
CA LEU A 543 -5.26 10.46 6.10
C LEU A 543 -4.86 11.92 6.32
N SER A 544 -5.83 12.80 6.56
CA SER A 544 -5.58 14.20 6.91
C SER A 544 -5.17 14.39 8.38
N LEU A 545 -5.45 13.41 9.24
CA LEU A 545 -5.15 13.42 10.68
C LEU A 545 -3.82 12.70 11.00
N VAL A 546 -2.76 13.48 11.17
CA VAL A 546 -1.37 13.01 11.26
C VAL A 546 -0.92 12.78 12.71
N ARG A 547 -1.47 13.54 13.66
CA ARG A 547 -1.16 13.40 15.08
C ARG A 547 -2.06 12.40 15.76
N SER A 548 -1.65 12.00 16.96
CA SER A 548 -2.35 10.96 17.73
C SER A 548 -3.54 11.52 18.52
N ARG A 549 -3.48 12.79 18.93
CA ARG A 549 -4.56 13.51 19.62
C ARG A 549 -5.15 14.58 18.71
N VAL A 550 -6.43 14.87 18.89
CA VAL A 550 -7.15 15.89 18.11
C VAL A 550 -6.53 17.28 18.28
N ARG A 551 -6.27 17.71 19.51
CA ARG A 551 -5.67 19.02 19.78
C ARG A 551 -4.35 19.25 19.08
N ASP A 552 -3.45 18.26 19.16
CA ASP A 552 -2.13 18.31 18.55
C ASP A 552 -2.26 18.37 17.04
N ASP A 553 -3.25 17.67 16.48
CA ASP A 553 -3.47 17.65 15.04
C ASP A 553 -3.94 19.01 14.51
N ILE A 554 -4.90 19.64 15.20
CA ILE A 554 -5.45 20.96 14.83
C ILE A 554 -4.39 22.05 14.99
N CYS A 555 -3.67 22.09 16.12
CA CYS A 555 -2.60 23.06 16.33
C CYS A 555 -1.50 22.94 15.27
N ASP A 556 -1.04 21.71 14.99
CA ASP A 556 -0.02 21.47 13.98
C ASP A 556 -0.52 21.77 12.56
N ALA A 557 -1.81 21.59 12.25
CA ALA A 557 -2.38 21.96 10.95
C ALA A 557 -2.40 23.48 10.75
N ALA A 558 -2.77 24.23 11.80
CA ALA A 558 -2.78 25.69 11.81
C ALA A 558 -1.40 26.33 11.94
N GLY A 559 -0.37 25.56 12.28
CA GLY A 559 1.00 26.05 12.50
C GLY A 559 1.15 26.89 13.78
N VAL A 560 0.33 26.59 14.80
CA VAL A 560 0.35 27.29 16.09
C VAL A 560 0.87 26.40 17.21
N ASP A 561 1.24 27.02 18.32
CA ASP A 561 1.66 26.28 19.51
C ASP A 561 0.52 25.39 20.07
N ARG A 562 0.89 24.22 20.61
CA ARG A 562 -0.07 23.23 21.14
C ARG A 562 -0.77 23.70 22.41
N SER A 563 -0.25 24.71 23.09
CA SER A 563 -0.91 25.38 24.21
C SER A 563 -2.08 26.29 23.78
N ASN A 564 -2.26 26.54 22.48
CA ASN A 564 -3.35 27.38 21.97
C ASN A 564 -4.70 26.63 22.00
N GLY A 565 -5.18 26.33 23.20
CA GLY A 565 -6.44 25.66 23.44
C GLY A 565 -7.64 26.46 22.93
N ARG A 566 -7.54 27.80 22.89
CA ARG A 566 -8.61 28.66 22.38
C ARG A 566 -8.92 28.40 20.91
N LEU A 567 -7.90 28.35 20.05
CA LEU A 567 -8.09 28.06 18.61
C LEU A 567 -8.72 26.67 18.41
N VAL A 568 -8.22 25.66 19.13
CA VAL A 568 -8.76 24.29 19.08
C VAL A 568 -10.23 24.28 19.49
N TRP A 569 -10.56 24.99 20.57
CA TRP A 569 -11.92 25.07 21.10
C TRP A 569 -12.88 25.75 20.12
N GLU A 570 -12.47 26.90 19.55
CA GLU A 570 -13.24 27.63 18.54
C GLU A 570 -13.47 26.76 17.28
N SER A 571 -12.42 26.12 16.77
CA SER A 571 -12.49 25.31 15.53
C SER A 571 -13.37 24.07 15.67
N LEU A 572 -13.33 23.39 16.82
CA LEU A 572 -14.20 22.23 17.10
C LEU A 572 -15.66 22.65 17.26
N ARG A 573 -15.91 23.75 17.98
CA ARG A 573 -17.25 24.29 18.19
C ARG A 573 -17.91 24.75 16.87
N GLU A 574 -17.14 25.37 15.98
CA GLU A 574 -17.60 25.78 14.64
C GLU A 574 -18.10 24.59 13.79
N LEU A 575 -17.69 23.37 14.12
CA LEU A 575 -18.13 22.15 13.45
C LEU A 575 -19.11 21.30 14.27
N GLY A 576 -19.63 21.85 15.37
CA GLY A 576 -20.61 21.18 16.22
C GLY A 576 -20.04 19.96 16.93
N LEU A 577 -18.76 20.02 17.29
CA LEU A 577 -18.10 19.05 18.16
C LEU A 577 -17.93 19.68 19.53
N ASP A 578 -18.22 18.92 20.59
CA ASP A 578 -17.94 19.35 21.97
C ASP A 578 -16.42 19.36 22.20
N PRO A 579 -15.79 20.53 22.35
CA PRO A 579 -14.34 20.59 22.50
C PRO A 579 -13.86 20.03 23.83
N SER A 580 -14.70 20.00 24.88
CA SER A 580 -14.32 19.50 26.21
C SER A 580 -14.01 18.00 26.20
N VAL A 581 -14.70 17.26 25.33
CA VAL A 581 -14.50 15.83 25.12
C VAL A 581 -13.53 15.59 23.98
N VAL A 582 -13.80 16.17 22.80
CA VAL A 582 -13.15 15.76 21.56
C VAL A 582 -11.69 16.21 21.45
N ALA A 583 -11.31 17.34 22.06
CA ALA A 583 -9.95 17.88 21.93
C ALA A 583 -8.86 16.93 22.48
N GLU A 584 -9.17 16.20 23.56
CA GLU A 584 -8.24 15.24 24.19
C GLU A 584 -8.35 13.82 23.64
N MET A 585 -9.35 13.54 22.81
CA MET A 585 -9.52 12.22 22.23
C MET A 585 -8.35 11.86 21.32
N ARG A 586 -8.07 10.57 21.29
CA ARG A 586 -7.19 9.99 20.27
C ARG A 586 -7.93 9.95 18.94
N VAL A 587 -7.24 10.25 17.85
CA VAL A 587 -7.81 10.25 16.50
C VAL A 587 -8.41 8.89 16.12
N ASP A 588 -7.79 7.79 16.57
CA ASP A 588 -8.23 6.41 16.38
C ASP A 588 -9.54 6.05 17.12
N HIS A 589 -9.99 6.87 18.07
CA HIS A 589 -11.25 6.66 18.80
C HIS A 589 -12.41 7.49 18.23
N LEU A 590 -12.16 8.36 17.25
CA LEU A 590 -13.20 9.17 16.62
C LEU A 590 -14.03 8.33 15.66
N SER A 591 -15.35 8.54 15.64
CA SER A 591 -16.21 8.01 14.57
C SER A 591 -15.83 8.60 13.21
N VAL A 592 -16.20 7.96 12.09
CA VAL A 592 -15.88 8.47 10.74
C VAL A 592 -16.40 9.91 10.54
N GLY A 593 -17.63 10.19 10.99
CA GLY A 593 -18.21 11.54 10.95
C GLY A 593 -17.48 12.55 11.84
N GLN A 594 -17.00 12.12 13.02
CA GLN A 594 -16.15 12.95 13.87
C GLN A 594 -14.78 13.19 13.25
N GLN A 595 -14.13 12.17 12.68
CA GLN A 595 -12.84 12.31 12.00
C GLN A 595 -12.92 13.35 10.87
N ARG A 596 -14.02 13.32 10.10
CA ARG A 596 -14.21 14.26 8.99
C ARG A 596 -14.39 15.69 9.44
N ARG A 597 -15.18 15.90 10.49
CA ARG A 597 -15.33 17.23 11.11
C ARG A 597 -14.04 17.67 11.78
N VAL A 598 -13.31 16.82 12.48
CA VAL A 598 -12.00 17.18 13.06
C VAL A 598 -10.97 17.54 11.98
N ALA A 599 -10.93 16.81 10.86
CA ALA A 599 -10.05 17.13 9.74
C ALA A 599 -10.40 18.52 9.15
N LEU A 600 -11.69 18.80 8.99
CA LEU A 600 -12.17 20.13 8.59
C LEU A 600 -11.80 21.20 9.64
N ALA A 601 -11.83 20.88 10.94
CA ALA A 601 -11.42 21.81 12.01
C ALA A 601 -9.97 22.24 11.85
N GLY A 602 -9.08 21.29 11.52
CA GLY A 602 -7.67 21.57 11.25
C GLY A 602 -7.47 22.50 10.05
N LEU A 603 -8.27 22.33 8.98
CA LEU A 603 -8.22 23.21 7.81
C LEU A 603 -8.72 24.62 8.15
N LEU A 604 -9.84 24.74 8.88
CA LEU A 604 -10.41 26.03 9.27
C LEU A 604 -9.56 26.78 10.28
N ALA A 605 -8.86 26.07 11.17
CA ALA A 605 -7.93 26.66 12.12
C ALA A 605 -6.80 27.44 11.44
N ALA A 606 -6.43 27.06 10.20
CA ALA A 606 -5.49 27.79 9.36
C ALA A 606 -6.09 29.03 8.66
N ARG A 607 -7.41 29.26 8.80
CA ARG A 607 -8.16 30.39 8.21
C ARG A 607 -7.94 30.55 6.69
N PRO A 608 -8.36 29.56 5.88
CA PRO A 608 -8.24 29.62 4.43
C PRO A 608 -9.17 30.69 3.83
N ARG A 609 -8.76 31.31 2.72
CA ARG A 609 -9.63 32.18 1.92
C ARG A 609 -10.57 31.35 1.03
N VAL A 610 -10.07 30.22 0.55
CA VAL A 610 -10.81 29.24 -0.24
C VAL A 610 -10.62 27.86 0.37
N LEU A 611 -11.72 27.13 0.54
CA LEU A 611 -11.70 25.75 0.99
C LEU A 611 -12.28 24.86 -0.11
N VAL A 612 -11.43 23.97 -0.64
CA VAL A 612 -11.80 22.99 -1.65
C VAL A 612 -12.01 21.64 -0.96
N LEU A 613 -13.17 21.02 -1.11
CA LEU A 613 -13.54 19.76 -0.44
C LEU A 613 -13.88 18.68 -1.46
N ASP A 614 -13.22 17.53 -1.34
CA ASP A 614 -13.49 16.36 -2.18
C ASP A 614 -14.42 15.37 -1.48
N GLU A 615 -15.64 15.25 -1.99
CA GLU A 615 -16.68 14.31 -1.56
C GLU A 615 -17.02 14.36 -0.06
N PRO A 616 -17.23 15.53 0.59
CA PRO A 616 -17.26 15.70 2.05
C PRO A 616 -18.36 14.93 2.78
N LEU A 617 -19.38 14.43 2.08
CA LEU A 617 -20.50 13.67 2.65
C LEU A 617 -20.37 12.15 2.45
N ALA A 618 -19.42 11.72 1.62
CA ALA A 618 -19.25 10.32 1.28
C ALA A 618 -19.01 9.44 2.52
N GLY A 619 -19.84 8.40 2.70
CA GLY A 619 -19.67 7.39 3.75
C GLY A 619 -20.10 7.86 5.14
N LEU A 620 -20.78 9.01 5.23
CA LEU A 620 -21.43 9.48 6.44
C LEU A 620 -22.87 8.95 6.51
N ASP A 621 -23.35 8.66 7.72
CA ASP A 621 -24.78 8.42 7.97
C ASP A 621 -25.56 9.73 7.97
N ASP A 622 -26.89 9.64 7.91
CA ASP A 622 -27.80 10.79 7.84
C ASP A 622 -27.52 11.83 8.94
N ALA A 623 -27.31 11.38 10.18
CA ALA A 623 -27.03 12.29 11.28
C ALA A 623 -25.69 13.03 11.10
N SER A 624 -24.63 12.32 10.68
CA SER A 624 -23.33 12.95 10.41
C SER A 624 -23.36 13.81 9.15
N ARG A 625 -24.15 13.46 8.14
CA ARG A 625 -24.39 14.26 6.93
C ARG A 625 -25.06 15.58 7.28
N ILE A 626 -26.17 15.54 8.02
CA ILE A 626 -26.87 16.73 8.51
C ILE A 626 -25.91 17.61 9.31
N ALA A 627 -25.15 17.02 10.24
CA ALA A 627 -24.16 17.76 11.03
C ALA A 627 -23.04 18.38 10.17
N MET A 628 -22.58 17.67 9.13
CA MET A 628 -21.58 18.18 8.20
C MET A 628 -22.13 19.32 7.33
N VAL A 629 -23.33 19.17 6.76
CA VAL A 629 -23.99 20.22 5.96
C VAL A 629 -24.20 21.47 6.81
N ALA A 630 -24.69 21.33 8.05
CA ALA A 630 -24.82 22.44 8.98
C ALA A 630 -23.47 23.08 9.35
N ALA A 631 -22.39 22.31 9.38
CA ALA A 631 -21.05 22.83 9.58
C ALA A 631 -20.56 23.62 8.34
N LEU A 632 -20.76 23.10 7.12
CA LEU A 632 -20.42 23.79 5.88
C LEU A 632 -21.21 25.09 5.69
N GLN A 633 -22.48 25.13 6.11
CA GLN A 633 -23.28 26.35 6.14
C GLN A 633 -22.66 27.43 7.03
N ARG A 634 -22.13 27.04 8.19
CA ARG A 634 -21.44 27.97 9.11
C ARG A 634 -20.14 28.49 8.50
N VAL A 635 -19.37 27.62 7.84
CA VAL A 635 -18.15 28.03 7.12
C VAL A 635 -18.45 28.99 5.98
N ARG A 636 -19.53 28.75 5.22
CA ARG A 636 -20.00 29.71 4.19
C ARG A 636 -20.38 31.05 4.83
N ALA A 637 -21.12 31.01 5.94
CA ALA A 637 -21.56 32.21 6.65
C ALA A 637 -20.40 33.01 7.27
N SER A 638 -19.23 32.41 7.50
CA SER A 638 -18.02 33.11 7.96
C SER A 638 -17.30 33.89 6.86
N GLY A 639 -17.76 33.77 5.61
CA GLY A 639 -17.24 34.48 4.43
C GLY A 639 -16.24 33.68 3.60
N THR A 640 -15.98 32.41 3.95
CA THR A 640 -15.03 31.53 3.23
C THR A 640 -15.61 31.10 1.88
N THR A 641 -14.82 31.18 0.81
CA THR A 641 -15.20 30.63 -0.51
C THR A 641 -15.13 29.10 -0.48
N LEU A 642 -16.19 28.41 -0.91
CA LEU A 642 -16.26 26.95 -0.88
C LEU A 642 -16.30 26.37 -2.30
N VAL A 643 -15.48 25.34 -2.55
CA VAL A 643 -15.57 24.52 -3.76
C VAL A 643 -15.76 23.07 -3.33
N ILE A 644 -16.90 22.47 -3.63
CA ILE A 644 -17.24 21.13 -3.14
C ILE A 644 -17.41 20.20 -4.33
N VAL A 645 -16.51 19.23 -4.47
CA VAL A 645 -16.70 18.10 -5.39
C VAL A 645 -17.67 17.13 -4.75
N THR A 646 -18.73 16.78 -5.46
CA THR A 646 -19.68 15.77 -4.98
C THR A 646 -20.46 15.11 -6.12
N HIS A 647 -20.93 13.88 -5.91
CA HIS A 647 -21.97 13.24 -6.71
C HIS A 647 -23.37 13.34 -6.08
N ASP A 648 -23.48 13.82 -4.84
CA ASP A 648 -24.74 13.92 -4.10
C ASP A 648 -25.24 15.37 -4.05
N LEU A 649 -26.01 15.73 -5.07
CA LEU A 649 -26.52 17.10 -5.23
C LEU A 649 -27.61 17.45 -4.23
N ASN A 650 -28.37 16.48 -3.71
CA ASN A 650 -29.62 16.75 -3.01
C ASN A 650 -29.41 17.55 -1.72
N GLU A 651 -28.40 17.17 -0.94
CA GLU A 651 -28.13 17.80 0.37
C GLU A 651 -27.34 19.11 0.25
N LEU A 652 -26.45 19.20 -0.74
CA LEU A 652 -25.53 20.35 -0.89
C LEU A 652 -26.09 21.46 -1.79
N ARG A 653 -27.12 21.18 -2.59
CA ARG A 653 -27.74 22.20 -3.47
C ARG A 653 -28.36 23.35 -2.68
N ALA A 654 -28.86 23.10 -1.47
CA ALA A 654 -29.40 24.14 -0.60
C ALA A 654 -28.35 25.17 -0.16
N ILE A 655 -27.07 24.82 -0.19
CA ILE A 655 -25.98 25.69 0.28
C ILE A 655 -25.11 26.22 -0.85
N ALA A 656 -25.34 25.78 -2.08
CA ALA A 656 -24.57 26.12 -3.26
C ALA A 656 -25.14 27.34 -3.98
N ASP A 657 -24.26 28.21 -4.46
CA ASP A 657 -24.62 29.34 -5.33
C ASP A 657 -24.62 28.92 -6.81
N ARG A 658 -23.78 27.95 -7.19
CA ARG A 658 -23.71 27.40 -8.55
C ARG A 658 -23.24 25.94 -8.52
N ALA A 659 -23.65 25.16 -9.51
CA ALA A 659 -23.07 23.85 -9.81
C ALA A 659 -22.41 23.88 -11.19
N ILE A 660 -21.30 23.16 -11.33
CA ILE A 660 -20.55 22.97 -12.57
C ILE A 660 -20.47 21.47 -12.82
N ASP A 661 -20.78 21.05 -14.03
CA ASP A 661 -20.65 19.65 -14.45
C ASP A 661 -19.39 19.47 -15.28
N VAL A 662 -18.55 18.51 -14.88
CA VAL A 662 -17.30 18.18 -15.58
C VAL A 662 -17.52 16.95 -16.44
N ALA A 663 -17.38 17.11 -17.75
CA ALA A 663 -17.54 16.02 -18.70
C ALA A 663 -16.31 15.10 -18.74
N VAL A 664 -16.54 13.81 -19.02
CA VAL A 664 -15.46 12.85 -19.28
C VAL A 664 -14.88 13.12 -20.66
N LEU A 665 -13.58 13.45 -20.73
CA LEU A 665 -12.89 13.57 -22.01
C LEU A 665 -12.61 12.18 -22.60
N PRO A 666 -12.82 12.00 -23.93
CA PRO A 666 -12.32 10.82 -24.61
C PRO A 666 -10.78 10.80 -24.58
N PRO A 667 -10.14 9.62 -24.62
CA PRO A 667 -8.69 9.53 -24.67
C PRO A 667 -8.15 10.24 -25.91
N ARG A 668 -7.36 11.30 -25.70
CA ARG A 668 -6.70 12.06 -26.76
C ARG A 668 -5.18 11.80 -26.75
N PRO A 669 -4.53 11.72 -27.92
CA PRO A 669 -3.08 11.70 -27.99
C PRO A 669 -2.49 13.00 -27.43
N PRO A 670 -1.26 12.99 -26.90
CA PRO A 670 -0.62 14.19 -26.37
C PRO A 670 -0.56 15.28 -27.44
N THR A 671 -1.16 16.43 -27.15
CA THR A 671 -1.23 17.59 -28.04
C THR A 671 0.00 18.50 -27.94
N VAL A 672 0.86 18.31 -26.92
CA VAL A 672 2.09 19.08 -26.69
C VAL A 672 3.25 18.15 -26.29
N GLU A 673 4.37 18.22 -27.01
CA GLU A 673 5.64 17.63 -26.56
C GLU A 673 6.16 18.41 -25.34
N LYS A 674 5.85 17.91 -24.16
CA LYS A 674 6.30 18.49 -22.90
C LYS A 674 7.41 17.69 -22.25
N ARG A 675 8.35 18.40 -21.62
CA ARG A 675 9.33 17.79 -20.72
C ARG A 675 8.58 17.13 -19.55
N PRO A 676 8.81 15.83 -19.26
CA PRO A 676 8.18 15.19 -18.12
C PRO A 676 8.59 15.87 -16.80
N SER A 677 7.60 16.10 -15.93
CA SER A 677 7.79 16.76 -14.63
C SER A 677 8.47 15.81 -13.63
N ARG A 678 9.21 16.33 -12.64
CA ARG A 678 9.85 15.50 -11.57
C ARG A 678 8.86 14.62 -10.80
N ALA A 679 7.58 15.01 -10.73
CA ALA A 679 6.52 14.27 -10.03
C ALA A 679 6.06 13.00 -10.78
N SER A 680 6.27 12.94 -12.10
CA SER A 680 5.91 11.75 -12.92
C SER A 680 6.74 10.52 -12.58
N MET A 681 7.93 10.67 -11.98
CA MET A 681 8.90 9.59 -11.78
C MET A 681 8.42 8.49 -10.82
N ALA A 682 7.61 8.86 -9.82
CA ALA A 682 7.01 7.90 -8.88
C ALA A 682 5.86 7.08 -9.49
N GLY A 683 5.30 7.51 -10.64
CA GLY A 683 4.23 6.82 -11.35
C GLY A 683 4.70 5.87 -12.45
N VAL A 684 6.00 5.89 -12.80
CA VAL A 684 6.58 5.10 -13.89
C VAL A 684 6.94 3.67 -13.46
N VAL A 685 7.20 3.44 -12.17
CA VAL A 685 7.58 2.14 -11.64
C VAL A 685 6.34 1.27 -11.45
N GLY A 686 6.30 0.11 -12.11
CA GLY A 686 5.22 -0.87 -11.99
C GLY A 686 4.03 -0.71 -12.93
N ARG A 687 4.15 0.14 -13.97
CA ARG A 687 3.13 0.27 -15.02
C ARG A 687 3.63 -0.30 -16.34
N VAL A 688 2.78 -1.06 -17.02
CA VAL A 688 3.07 -1.61 -18.35
C VAL A 688 2.96 -0.50 -19.40
N LEU A 689 3.89 -0.45 -20.35
CA LEU A 689 3.81 0.49 -21.47
C LEU A 689 2.54 0.23 -22.29
N PRO A 690 1.78 1.27 -22.67
CA PRO A 690 0.55 1.13 -23.45
C PRO A 690 0.85 0.91 -24.95
N ARG A 691 1.61 -0.14 -25.28
CA ARG A 691 1.92 -0.55 -26.65
C ARG A 691 2.05 -2.07 -26.74
N SER A 692 1.64 -2.66 -27.85
CA SER A 692 1.95 -4.06 -28.15
C SER A 692 3.33 -4.17 -28.82
N SER A 693 4.23 -4.94 -28.21
CA SER A 693 5.56 -5.23 -28.79
C SER A 693 5.92 -6.71 -28.61
N PRO A 694 6.93 -7.23 -29.33
CA PRO A 694 7.44 -8.59 -29.11
C PRO A 694 7.74 -8.89 -27.63
N ALA A 695 8.39 -7.98 -26.90
CA ALA A 695 8.69 -8.18 -25.49
C ALA A 695 7.44 -8.20 -24.59
N HIS A 696 6.36 -7.51 -24.95
CA HIS A 696 5.08 -7.60 -24.24
C HIS A 696 4.40 -8.96 -24.44
N ARG A 697 4.73 -9.67 -25.53
CA ARG A 697 4.18 -11.00 -25.84
C ARG A 697 5.02 -12.15 -25.27
N LEU A 698 6.25 -11.88 -24.84
CA LEU A 698 7.10 -12.88 -24.19
C LEU A 698 6.48 -13.31 -22.86
N TRP A 699 6.55 -14.60 -22.60
CA TRP A 699 6.15 -15.22 -21.36
C TRP A 699 6.98 -14.68 -20.18
N VAL A 700 6.35 -14.50 -19.01
CA VAL A 700 7.03 -14.04 -17.78
C VAL A 700 8.25 -14.88 -17.45
N GLY A 701 8.18 -16.20 -17.64
CA GLY A 701 9.28 -17.09 -17.28
C GLY A 701 10.56 -16.85 -18.09
N SER A 702 10.47 -16.49 -19.38
CA SER A 702 11.65 -16.16 -20.19
C SER A 702 12.31 -14.86 -19.71
N LYS A 703 11.51 -13.90 -19.26
CA LYS A 703 11.96 -12.63 -18.68
C LYS A 703 12.57 -12.79 -17.29
N VAL A 704 11.95 -13.59 -16.42
CA VAL A 704 12.49 -13.94 -15.10
C VAL A 704 13.81 -14.71 -15.26
N PHE A 705 13.89 -15.61 -16.24
CA PHE A 705 15.14 -16.29 -16.60
C PHE A 705 16.24 -15.28 -16.97
N ALA A 706 15.95 -14.26 -17.78
CA ALA A 706 16.92 -13.22 -18.12
C ALA A 706 17.46 -12.48 -16.89
N ILE A 707 16.59 -12.10 -15.94
CA ILE A 707 16.99 -11.44 -14.69
C ILE A 707 17.85 -12.36 -13.82
N VAL A 708 17.40 -13.61 -13.62
CA VAL A 708 18.10 -14.59 -12.76
C VAL A 708 19.43 -14.99 -13.36
N ALA A 709 19.49 -15.24 -14.68
CA ALA A 709 20.73 -15.60 -15.38
C ALA A 709 21.76 -14.47 -15.31
N THR A 710 21.32 -13.21 -15.47
CA THR A 710 22.17 -12.03 -15.31
C THR A 710 22.70 -11.91 -13.88
N ALA A 711 21.85 -12.10 -12.87
CA ALA A 711 22.25 -12.05 -11.47
C ALA A 711 23.24 -13.17 -11.12
N LEU A 712 23.02 -14.38 -11.64
CA LEU A 712 23.92 -15.52 -11.45
C LEU A 712 25.27 -15.28 -12.14
N MET A 713 25.27 -14.71 -13.34
CA MET A 713 26.49 -14.34 -14.07
C MET A 713 27.36 -13.37 -13.26
N PHE A 714 26.77 -12.34 -12.64
CA PHE A 714 27.50 -11.43 -11.74
C PHE A 714 28.01 -12.10 -10.46
N ALA A 715 27.31 -13.14 -9.97
CA ALA A 715 27.76 -13.90 -8.81
C ALA A 715 28.93 -14.84 -9.13
N ILE A 716 29.00 -15.34 -10.37
CA ILE A 716 30.10 -16.18 -10.85
C ILE A 716 31.34 -15.33 -11.12
N ASP A 717 31.20 -14.31 -11.97
CA ASP A 717 32.32 -13.45 -12.39
C ASP A 717 31.90 -11.97 -12.53
N PRO A 718 32.12 -11.14 -11.50
CA PRO A 718 31.86 -9.71 -11.57
C PRO A 718 32.96 -8.98 -12.37
N GLY A 719 32.69 -8.66 -13.63
CA GLY A 719 33.65 -8.00 -14.51
C GLY A 719 33.02 -7.14 -15.61
N TRP A 720 33.85 -6.44 -16.38
CA TRP A 720 33.35 -5.62 -17.51
C TRP A 720 32.70 -6.46 -18.61
N ILE A 721 33.15 -7.70 -18.80
CA ILE A 721 32.55 -8.66 -19.75
C ILE A 721 31.13 -8.99 -19.32
N THR A 722 30.90 -9.35 -18.05
CA THR A 722 29.56 -9.69 -17.56
C THR A 722 28.65 -8.45 -17.49
N VAL A 723 29.20 -7.26 -17.20
CA VAL A 723 28.47 -5.98 -17.36
C VAL A 723 28.06 -5.75 -18.81
N GLY A 724 28.98 -5.90 -19.77
CA GLY A 724 28.71 -5.75 -21.20
C GLY A 724 27.65 -6.73 -21.72
N ALA A 725 27.75 -8.01 -21.34
CA ALA A 725 26.78 -9.04 -21.65
C ALA A 725 25.39 -8.72 -21.09
N SER A 726 25.32 -8.20 -19.87
CA SER A 726 24.07 -7.76 -19.24
C SER A 726 23.47 -6.54 -19.92
N VAL A 727 24.30 -5.59 -20.35
CA VAL A 727 23.89 -4.44 -21.16
C VAL A 727 23.34 -4.90 -22.51
N LEU A 728 23.96 -5.90 -23.14
CA LEU A 728 23.47 -6.49 -24.39
C LEU A 728 22.08 -7.13 -24.22
N ILE A 729 21.88 -7.92 -23.15
CA ILE A 729 20.57 -8.49 -22.80
C ILE A 729 19.54 -7.37 -22.59
N ALA A 730 19.91 -6.34 -21.82
CA ALA A 730 19.04 -5.21 -21.55
C ALA A 730 18.70 -4.41 -22.81
N ALA A 731 19.66 -4.20 -23.71
CA ALA A 731 19.48 -3.50 -24.97
C ALA A 731 18.58 -4.29 -25.93
N ALA A 732 18.78 -5.60 -26.05
CA ALA A 732 17.94 -6.48 -26.85
C ALA A 732 16.48 -6.46 -26.34
N TRP A 733 16.28 -6.55 -25.02
CA TRP A 733 14.96 -6.45 -24.41
C TRP A 733 14.33 -5.07 -24.62
N THR A 734 15.10 -3.99 -24.50
CA THR A 734 14.65 -2.61 -24.74
C THR A 734 14.18 -2.43 -26.19
N LEU A 735 14.94 -2.94 -27.15
CA LEU A 735 14.63 -2.90 -28.58
C LEU A 735 13.38 -3.72 -28.89
N ALA A 736 13.28 -4.94 -28.37
CA ALA A 736 12.09 -5.78 -28.48
C ALA A 736 10.87 -5.17 -27.77
N GLY A 737 11.10 -4.37 -26.72
CA GLY A 737 10.10 -3.59 -25.99
C GLY A 737 9.63 -2.34 -26.73
N ARG A 738 10.41 -1.84 -27.71
CA ARG A 738 10.24 -0.53 -28.34
C ARG A 738 10.04 0.57 -27.30
N ILE A 739 10.85 0.50 -26.24
CA ILE A 739 10.71 1.37 -25.06
C ILE A 739 11.14 2.78 -25.45
N PRO A 740 10.23 3.78 -25.37
CA PRO A 740 10.58 5.15 -25.73
C PRO A 740 11.52 5.74 -24.67
N VAL A 741 12.45 6.59 -25.11
CA VAL A 741 13.38 7.31 -24.21
C VAL A 741 12.63 8.12 -23.15
N ALA A 742 11.43 8.61 -23.47
CA ALA A 742 10.54 9.30 -22.55
C ALA A 742 10.10 8.46 -21.33
N ALA A 743 10.22 7.13 -21.38
CA ALA A 743 9.94 6.25 -20.25
C ALA A 743 11.09 6.20 -19.22
N LEU A 744 12.32 6.57 -19.60
CA LEU A 744 13.49 6.45 -18.73
C LEU A 744 13.40 7.43 -17.54
N PRO A 745 13.58 6.95 -16.29
CA PRO A 745 13.62 7.83 -15.13
C PRO A 745 14.84 8.75 -15.20
N ARG A 746 14.61 10.05 -15.00
CA ARG A 746 15.71 11.04 -14.96
C ARG A 746 16.36 11.03 -13.57
N LEU A 747 17.58 10.54 -13.47
CA LEU A 747 18.33 10.56 -12.22
C LEU A 747 18.81 11.99 -11.91
N PRO A 748 18.66 12.48 -10.66
CA PRO A 748 19.21 13.78 -10.28
C PRO A 748 20.75 13.79 -10.31
N TRP A 749 21.32 14.93 -10.71
CA TRP A 749 22.77 15.07 -10.95
C TRP A 749 23.65 14.68 -9.76
N TRP A 750 23.17 14.86 -8.52
CA TRP A 750 23.93 14.54 -7.31
C TRP A 750 24.18 13.03 -7.14
N ILE A 751 23.36 12.15 -7.75
CA ILE A 751 23.62 10.70 -7.74
C ILE A 751 24.93 10.42 -8.46
N PHE A 752 25.14 11.06 -9.61
CA PHE A 752 26.39 10.94 -10.37
C PHE A 752 27.57 11.53 -9.59
N ALA A 753 27.35 12.59 -8.80
CA ALA A 753 28.38 13.14 -7.91
C ALA A 753 28.79 12.16 -6.79
N LEU A 754 27.83 11.44 -6.17
CA LEU A 754 28.14 10.40 -5.17
C LEU A 754 28.83 9.18 -5.78
N MET A 755 28.37 8.75 -6.95
CA MET A 755 29.00 7.68 -7.72
C MET A 755 30.45 8.05 -8.08
N GLY A 756 30.67 9.30 -8.52
CA GLY A 756 32.00 9.86 -8.78
C GLY A 756 32.86 9.96 -7.53
N LEU A 757 32.29 10.35 -6.39
CA LEU A 757 33.01 10.41 -5.11
C LEU A 757 33.49 9.02 -4.68
N GLY A 758 32.65 7.99 -4.75
CA GLY A 758 33.09 6.62 -4.46
C GLY A 758 34.17 6.11 -5.42
N GLY A 759 34.10 6.54 -6.69
CA GLY A 759 35.12 6.22 -7.70
C GLY A 759 36.42 6.91 -7.40
N PHE A 760 36.37 8.17 -6.95
CA PHE A 760 37.53 8.92 -6.50
C PHE A 760 38.17 8.31 -5.24
N VAL A 761 37.36 7.93 -4.24
CA VAL A 761 37.83 7.26 -3.02
C VAL A 761 38.57 5.97 -3.37
N THR A 762 37.97 5.12 -4.21
CA THR A 762 38.60 3.85 -4.60
C THR A 762 39.81 4.03 -5.52
N ALA A 763 39.79 5.04 -6.41
CA ALA A 763 40.96 5.43 -7.20
C ALA A 763 42.13 5.89 -6.34
N MET A 764 41.85 6.62 -5.26
CA MET A 764 42.83 7.00 -4.26
C MET A 764 43.43 5.77 -3.56
N GLY A 765 42.73 4.64 -3.49
CA GLY A 765 43.23 3.41 -2.87
C GLY A 765 44.34 2.70 -3.64
N GLY A 766 44.46 2.95 -4.94
CA GLY A 766 45.47 2.34 -5.81
C GLY A 766 44.91 1.33 -6.81
N GLY A 767 45.81 0.55 -7.43
CA GLY A 767 45.51 -0.40 -8.51
C GLY A 767 46.05 0.08 -9.86
N GLU A 768 46.95 -0.71 -10.45
CA GLU A 768 47.49 -0.47 -11.80
C GLU A 768 46.38 -0.48 -12.86
N PRO A 769 46.47 0.33 -13.93
CA PRO A 769 47.49 1.36 -14.19
C PRO A 769 47.24 2.66 -13.41
N PHE A 770 48.29 3.45 -13.18
CA PHE A 770 48.22 4.72 -12.46
C PHE A 770 48.19 5.93 -13.40
N VAL A 771 47.47 6.97 -13.00
CA VAL A 771 47.50 8.28 -13.66
C VAL A 771 47.74 9.36 -12.60
N THR A 772 48.65 10.28 -12.89
CA THR A 772 48.94 11.41 -12.00
C THR A 772 48.18 12.64 -12.49
N VAL A 773 47.35 13.23 -11.61
CA VAL A 773 46.57 14.44 -11.92
C VAL A 773 46.82 15.44 -10.80
N PHE A 774 47.40 16.61 -11.11
CA PHE A 774 47.74 17.68 -10.15
C PHE A 774 48.43 17.16 -8.87
N ASP A 775 49.54 16.41 -9.03
CA ASP A 775 50.31 15.75 -7.95
C ASP A 775 49.62 14.62 -7.16
N VAL A 776 48.40 14.24 -7.54
CA VAL A 776 47.70 13.10 -6.93
C VAL A 776 47.82 11.87 -7.84
N ARG A 777 48.39 10.78 -7.32
CA ARG A 777 48.50 9.49 -8.01
C ARG A 777 47.23 8.67 -7.82
N LEU A 778 46.43 8.56 -8.88
CA LEU A 778 45.17 7.81 -8.91
C LEU A 778 45.37 6.45 -9.56
N GLY A 779 44.89 5.37 -8.93
CA GLY A 779 44.87 4.03 -9.49
C GLY A 779 43.59 3.78 -10.30
N LEU A 780 43.73 3.51 -11.60
CA LEU A 780 42.59 3.21 -12.46
C LEU A 780 41.97 1.83 -12.16
N GLY A 781 42.73 0.91 -11.57
CA GLY A 781 42.21 -0.40 -11.13
C GLY A 781 41.19 -0.31 -9.99
N GLY A 782 41.42 0.55 -9.00
CA GLY A 782 40.45 0.81 -7.93
C GLY A 782 39.19 1.50 -8.47
N ALA A 783 39.37 2.49 -9.34
CA ALA A 783 38.27 3.18 -10.01
C ALA A 783 37.42 2.23 -10.88
N SER A 784 38.07 1.31 -11.60
CA SER A 784 37.39 0.36 -12.48
C SER A 784 36.56 -0.65 -11.69
N THR A 785 37.07 -1.16 -10.57
CA THR A 785 36.36 -2.07 -9.67
C THR A 785 35.07 -1.43 -9.13
N TRP A 786 35.16 -0.17 -8.70
CA TRP A 786 33.99 0.60 -8.27
C TRP A 786 32.99 0.85 -9.40
N ALA A 787 33.50 1.19 -10.60
CA ALA A 787 32.68 1.39 -11.79
C ALA A 787 31.94 0.11 -12.20
N VAL A 788 32.56 -1.08 -12.08
CA VAL A 788 31.90 -2.38 -12.28
C VAL A 788 30.77 -2.57 -11.29
N LEU A 789 31.00 -2.37 -9.98
CA LEU A 789 29.97 -2.53 -8.95
C LEU A 789 28.76 -1.60 -9.17
N ILE A 790 29.01 -0.35 -9.53
CA ILE A 790 27.96 0.61 -9.90
C ILE A 790 27.24 0.15 -11.16
N SER A 791 27.96 -0.32 -12.17
CA SER A 791 27.37 -0.76 -13.44
C SER A 791 26.46 -1.97 -13.23
N ILE A 792 26.87 -2.96 -12.43
CA ILE A 792 26.04 -4.09 -12.00
C ILE A 792 24.73 -3.59 -11.35
N THR A 793 24.87 -2.62 -10.44
CA THR A 793 23.76 -2.00 -9.71
C THR A 793 22.79 -1.27 -10.66
N ILE A 794 23.31 -0.52 -11.64
CA ILE A 794 22.51 0.23 -12.62
C ILE A 794 21.82 -0.74 -13.59
N VAL A 795 22.54 -1.70 -14.17
CA VAL A 795 22.00 -2.63 -15.16
C VAL A 795 20.94 -3.54 -14.53
N SER A 796 21.17 -4.04 -13.32
CA SER A 796 20.16 -4.84 -12.59
C SER A 796 18.88 -4.05 -12.32
N PHE A 797 19.02 -2.77 -11.94
CA PHE A 797 17.87 -1.89 -11.74
C PHE A 797 17.15 -1.60 -13.06
N TYR A 798 17.89 -1.38 -14.15
CA TYR A 798 17.32 -1.14 -15.47
C TYR A 798 16.58 -2.36 -16.02
N LEU A 799 17.13 -3.58 -15.90
CA LEU A 799 16.45 -4.82 -16.25
C LEU A 799 15.13 -5.00 -15.48
N SER A 800 15.12 -4.61 -14.20
CA SER A 800 13.91 -4.62 -13.36
C SER A 800 12.86 -3.63 -13.86
N LEU A 801 13.27 -2.41 -14.25
CA LEU A 801 12.37 -1.43 -14.88
C LEU A 801 11.78 -1.92 -16.20
N VAL A 802 12.63 -2.46 -17.08
CA VAL A 802 12.21 -3.03 -18.37
C VAL A 802 11.25 -4.19 -18.16
N PHE A 803 11.48 -5.03 -17.15
CA PHE A 803 10.53 -6.06 -16.73
C PHE A 803 9.19 -5.47 -16.35
N CYS A 804 9.16 -4.48 -15.45
CA CYS A 804 7.92 -3.82 -15.03
C CYS A 804 7.16 -3.16 -16.19
N TRP A 805 7.89 -2.58 -17.16
CA TRP A 805 7.28 -1.91 -18.31
C TRP A 805 6.76 -2.87 -19.37
N THR A 806 7.34 -4.06 -19.50
CA THR A 806 6.98 -5.03 -20.54
C THR A 806 6.12 -6.18 -20.04
N THR A 807 5.84 -6.25 -18.73
CA THR A 807 5.16 -7.39 -18.11
C THR A 807 4.03 -6.90 -17.21
N PRO A 808 2.77 -7.25 -17.51
CA PRO A 808 1.67 -7.05 -16.59
C PRO A 808 1.94 -7.76 -15.26
N MET A 809 1.79 -7.02 -14.15
CA MET A 809 2.03 -7.59 -12.82
C MET A 809 1.09 -8.77 -12.52
N ALA A 810 -0.03 -8.87 -13.22
CA ALA A 810 -0.95 -10.00 -13.15
C ALA A 810 -0.36 -11.34 -13.58
N GLU A 811 0.61 -11.35 -14.49
CA GLU A 811 1.23 -12.59 -14.96
C GLU A 811 2.24 -13.16 -13.95
N VAL A 812 2.76 -12.34 -13.02
CA VAL A 812 3.79 -12.75 -12.03
C VAL A 812 3.27 -13.80 -11.04
N PRO A 813 2.08 -13.64 -10.42
CA PRO A 813 1.45 -14.70 -9.63
C PRO A 813 1.25 -16.01 -10.37
N ALA A 814 0.85 -15.94 -11.65
CA ALA A 814 0.56 -17.11 -12.48
C ALA A 814 1.84 -17.93 -12.73
N PHE A 815 2.94 -17.26 -13.05
CA PHE A 815 4.27 -17.86 -13.11
C PHE A 815 4.66 -18.48 -11.74
N GLY A 816 4.47 -17.72 -10.65
CA GLY A 816 4.75 -18.19 -9.29
C GLY A 816 4.04 -19.51 -8.95
N GLN A 817 2.77 -19.67 -9.33
CA GLN A 817 2.00 -20.90 -9.11
C GLN A 817 2.57 -22.11 -9.87
N ARG A 818 3.12 -21.93 -11.08
CA ARG A 818 3.83 -23.01 -11.78
C ARG A 818 5.09 -23.46 -11.03
N VAL A 819 5.86 -22.49 -10.53
CA VAL A 819 7.03 -22.76 -9.70
C VAL A 819 6.60 -23.50 -8.43
N VAL A 820 5.51 -23.09 -7.79
CA VAL A 820 4.91 -23.80 -6.64
C VAL A 820 4.50 -25.23 -7.02
N GLY A 821 3.95 -25.45 -8.21
CA GLY A 821 3.58 -26.77 -8.71
C GLY A 821 4.78 -27.70 -8.85
N TRP A 822 5.88 -27.22 -9.42
CA TRP A 822 7.16 -27.95 -9.47
C TRP A 822 7.74 -28.17 -8.08
N ALA A 823 7.80 -27.12 -7.25
CA ALA A 823 8.35 -27.16 -5.90
C ALA A 823 7.58 -28.15 -4.98
N ARG A 824 6.26 -28.26 -5.15
CA ARG A 824 5.42 -29.26 -4.46
C ARG A 824 5.82 -30.69 -4.81
N ARG A 825 6.22 -30.97 -6.05
CA ARG A 825 6.73 -32.32 -6.44
C ARG A 825 8.02 -32.67 -5.69
N VAL A 826 8.80 -31.66 -5.29
CA VAL A 826 10.05 -31.79 -4.53
C VAL A 826 9.82 -31.57 -3.02
N GLY A 827 8.56 -31.43 -2.57
CA GLY A 827 8.21 -31.30 -1.15
C GLY A 827 8.34 -29.90 -0.53
N ILE A 828 8.52 -28.83 -1.33
CA ILE A 828 8.70 -27.46 -0.84
C ILE A 828 7.34 -26.70 -0.84
N PRO A 829 6.82 -26.25 0.32
CA PRO A 829 5.51 -25.60 0.42
C PRO A 829 5.55 -24.09 0.09
N LEU A 830 5.56 -23.73 -1.20
CA LEU A 830 5.64 -22.32 -1.66
C LEU A 830 4.29 -21.61 -1.84
N GLN A 831 3.15 -22.27 -1.62
CA GLN A 831 1.82 -21.66 -1.88
C GLN A 831 1.58 -20.35 -1.12
N PRO A 832 1.93 -20.22 0.19
CA PRO A 832 1.76 -18.96 0.90
C PRO A 832 2.59 -17.80 0.31
N VAL A 833 3.75 -18.10 -0.27
CA VAL A 833 4.63 -17.09 -0.91
C VAL A 833 3.96 -16.52 -2.15
N ALA A 834 3.42 -17.36 -3.03
CA ALA A 834 2.74 -16.89 -4.24
C ALA A 834 1.52 -16.01 -3.90
N VAL A 835 0.76 -16.38 -2.87
CA VAL A 835 -0.39 -15.59 -2.39
C VAL A 835 0.07 -14.27 -1.81
N ALA A 836 1.08 -14.29 -0.93
CA ALA A 836 1.61 -13.08 -0.32
C ALA A 836 2.20 -12.12 -1.36
N VAL A 837 2.91 -12.61 -2.39
CA VAL A 837 3.40 -11.79 -3.50
C VAL A 837 2.25 -11.18 -4.29
N THR A 838 1.16 -11.92 -4.51
CA THR A 838 0.00 -11.38 -5.24
C THR A 838 -0.70 -10.29 -4.45
N VAL A 839 -0.93 -10.55 -3.15
CA VAL A 839 -1.51 -9.56 -2.24
C VAL A 839 -0.61 -8.34 -2.15
N ALA A 840 0.71 -8.52 -2.13
CA ALA A 840 1.67 -7.43 -2.13
C ALA A 840 1.56 -6.56 -3.41
N LEU A 841 1.62 -7.20 -4.59
CA LEU A 841 1.44 -6.51 -5.87
C LEU A 841 0.08 -5.80 -5.98
N ARG A 842 -0.97 -6.34 -5.34
CA ARG A 842 -2.29 -5.72 -5.27
C ARG A 842 -2.33 -4.54 -4.29
N LEU A 843 -1.64 -4.62 -3.16
CA LEU A 843 -1.61 -3.59 -2.13
C LEU A 843 -0.74 -2.40 -2.50
N LEU A 844 0.30 -2.61 -3.31
CA LEU A 844 1.28 -1.58 -3.66
C LEU A 844 0.66 -0.29 -4.25
N PRO A 845 -0.28 -0.32 -5.22
CA PRO A 845 -0.90 0.90 -5.74
C PRO A 845 -1.69 1.68 -4.67
N PHE A 846 -2.37 0.98 -3.76
CA PHE A 846 -3.10 1.61 -2.65
C PHE A 846 -2.14 2.31 -1.69
N MET A 847 -1.06 1.63 -1.34
CA MET A 847 -0.02 2.20 -0.49
C MET A 847 0.60 3.45 -1.12
N ILE A 848 0.82 3.45 -2.44
CA ILE A 848 1.34 4.62 -3.17
C ILE A 848 0.32 5.78 -3.14
N SER A 849 -0.97 5.52 -3.38
CA SER A 849 -2.00 6.57 -3.36
C SER A 849 -2.16 7.14 -1.96
N ASP A 850 -2.21 6.29 -0.94
CA ASP A 850 -2.37 6.68 0.45
C ASP A 850 -1.18 7.51 0.93
N PHE A 851 0.03 7.09 0.56
CA PHE A 851 1.25 7.82 0.87
C PHE A 851 1.31 9.17 0.18
N ARG A 852 0.82 9.28 -1.07
CA ARG A 852 0.71 10.56 -1.79
C ARG A 852 -0.24 11.52 -1.07
N VAL A 853 -1.41 11.05 -0.62
CA VAL A 853 -2.37 11.86 0.15
C VAL A 853 -1.75 12.31 1.48
N LEU A 854 -1.03 11.42 2.17
CA LEU A 854 -0.34 11.75 3.42
C LEU A 854 0.73 12.83 3.22
N LEU A 855 1.57 12.71 2.18
CA LEU A 855 2.58 13.72 1.84
C LEU A 855 1.94 15.06 1.44
N GLN A 856 0.85 15.04 0.69
CA GLN A 856 0.08 16.24 0.33
C GLN A 856 -0.49 16.92 1.58
N THR A 857 -1.07 16.15 2.51
CA THR A 857 -1.59 16.66 3.78
C THR A 857 -0.48 17.32 4.60
N VAL A 858 0.65 16.63 4.79
CA VAL A 858 1.79 17.18 5.54
C VAL A 858 2.35 18.43 4.86
N GLY A 859 2.31 18.48 3.53
CA GLY A 859 2.71 19.65 2.74
C GLY A 859 1.82 20.88 2.94
N GLN A 860 0.54 20.70 3.24
CA GLN A 860 -0.46 21.78 3.46
C GLN A 860 -0.42 22.36 4.88
N ARG A 861 0.19 21.67 5.86
CA ARG A 861 0.27 22.18 7.24
C ARG A 861 1.20 23.39 7.32
N ARG A 862 0.74 24.45 7.99
CA ARG A 862 1.55 25.67 8.19
C ARG A 862 2.74 25.36 9.11
N THR A 863 3.96 25.66 8.66
CA THR A 863 5.16 25.58 9.51
C THR A 863 5.65 26.99 9.80
N PRO A 864 5.72 27.43 11.07
CA PRO A 864 6.31 28.73 11.39
C PRO A 864 7.81 28.71 11.05
N GLY A 865 8.23 29.53 10.08
CA GLY A 865 9.64 29.81 9.73
C GLY A 865 10.31 28.92 8.67
N LYS A 866 11.57 29.25 8.31
CA LYS A 866 12.43 28.44 7.41
C LYS A 866 12.64 27.05 8.02
N ARG A 867 12.16 26.00 7.35
CA ARG A 867 12.21 24.61 7.84
C ARG A 867 13.65 24.17 8.16
N SER A 868 13.95 23.96 9.44
CA SER A 868 15.22 23.34 9.84
C SER A 868 15.25 21.87 9.40
N ALA A 869 16.44 21.30 9.22
CA ALA A 869 16.59 19.87 8.89
C ALA A 869 15.90 18.96 9.93
N GLN A 870 15.89 19.37 11.20
CA GLN A 870 15.27 18.65 12.30
C GLN A 870 13.75 18.59 12.18
N GLN A 871 13.08 19.69 11.82
CA GLN A 871 11.63 19.72 11.60
C GLN A 871 11.20 18.83 10.43
N ARG A 872 12.03 18.72 9.38
CA ARG A 872 11.78 17.79 8.28
C ARG A 872 11.84 16.34 8.75
N VAL A 873 12.84 15.98 9.56
CA VAL A 873 12.96 14.62 10.13
C VAL A 873 11.77 14.30 11.05
N GLU A 874 11.30 15.24 11.86
CA GLU A 874 10.12 15.07 12.70
C GLU A 874 8.84 14.84 11.88
N GLN A 875 8.66 15.57 10.77
CA GLN A 875 7.53 15.36 9.86
C GLN A 875 7.55 13.97 9.21
N TRP A 876 8.72 13.55 8.70
CA TRP A 876 8.88 12.22 8.10
C TRP A 876 8.66 11.09 9.12
N SER A 877 9.17 11.26 10.34
CA SER A 877 8.98 10.27 11.41
C SER A 877 7.52 10.14 11.88
N ALA A 878 6.69 11.17 11.71
CA ALA A 878 5.25 11.12 11.99
C ALA A 878 4.46 10.35 10.91
N CYS A 879 4.94 10.35 9.67
CA CYS A 879 4.26 9.69 8.55
C CYS A 879 4.35 8.16 8.63
N MET A 880 5.51 7.64 9.06
CA MET A 880 5.80 6.20 9.05
C MET A 880 4.82 5.36 9.91
N PRO A 881 4.49 5.74 11.17
CA PRO A 881 3.47 5.03 11.95
C PRO A 881 2.08 5.01 11.32
N ILE A 882 1.73 6.05 10.55
CA ILE A 882 0.44 6.14 9.84
C ILE A 882 0.47 5.19 8.65
N ALA A 883 1.53 5.22 7.84
CA ALA A 883 1.70 4.34 6.70
C ALA A 883 1.65 2.86 7.12
N CYS A 884 2.36 2.47 8.19
CA CYS A 884 2.28 1.10 8.70
C CYS A 884 0.90 0.75 9.27
N SER A 885 0.24 1.68 9.98
CA SER A 885 -1.11 1.46 10.50
C SER A 885 -2.11 1.19 9.37
N LEU A 886 -2.01 1.98 8.31
CA LEU A 886 -2.86 1.88 7.14
C LEU A 886 -2.57 0.62 6.32
N ALA A 887 -1.29 0.27 6.14
CA ALA A 887 -0.90 -0.98 5.50
C ALA A 887 -1.53 -2.19 6.21
N VAL A 888 -1.48 -2.23 7.55
CA VAL A 888 -2.10 -3.31 8.34
C VAL A 888 -3.62 -3.26 8.28
N GLN A 889 -4.23 -2.08 8.17
CA GLN A 889 -5.67 -1.95 7.97
C GLN A 889 -6.10 -2.48 6.59
N ASN A 890 -5.44 -2.05 5.52
CA ASN A 890 -5.68 -2.54 4.17
C ASN A 890 -5.45 -4.06 4.10
N ALA A 891 -4.42 -4.58 4.79
CA ALA A 891 -4.18 -6.01 4.92
C ALA A 891 -5.34 -6.75 5.60
N ARG A 892 -5.95 -6.18 6.66
CA ARG A 892 -7.11 -6.77 7.32
C ARG A 892 -8.34 -6.82 6.42
N GLU A 893 -8.57 -5.77 5.64
CA GLU A 893 -9.67 -5.70 4.66
C GLU A 893 -9.47 -6.76 3.57
N VAL A 894 -8.28 -6.84 2.98
CA VAL A 894 -7.93 -7.86 1.97
C VAL A 894 -8.00 -9.27 2.54
N ALA A 895 -7.53 -9.49 3.77
CA ALA A 895 -7.64 -10.80 4.43
C ALA A 895 -9.10 -11.21 4.64
N THR A 896 -9.96 -10.28 5.04
CA THR A 896 -11.39 -10.53 5.18
C THR A 896 -12.00 -10.90 3.83
N ALA A 897 -11.63 -10.19 2.75
CA ALA A 897 -12.05 -10.53 1.40
C ALA A 897 -11.55 -11.91 0.94
N MET A 898 -10.32 -12.29 1.29
CA MET A 898 -9.79 -13.64 1.06
C MET A 898 -10.63 -14.68 1.79
N ASP A 899 -10.92 -14.51 3.08
CA ASP A 899 -11.73 -15.45 3.86
C ASP A 899 -13.16 -15.55 3.32
N ASN A 900 -13.78 -14.43 2.96
CA ASN A 900 -15.07 -14.38 2.24
C ASN A 900 -15.03 -15.12 0.89
N ARG A 901 -13.83 -15.26 0.33
CA ARG A 901 -13.53 -15.99 -0.90
C ARG A 901 -12.73 -17.27 -0.64
N GLY A 902 -13.01 -17.95 0.48
CA GLY A 902 -12.53 -19.31 0.80
C GLY A 902 -11.05 -19.39 1.17
N GLY A 903 -10.50 -18.28 1.67
CA GLY A 903 -9.17 -18.16 2.25
C GLY A 903 -8.05 -18.04 1.22
N ILE A 904 -6.93 -18.73 1.49
CA ILE A 904 -5.75 -18.78 0.63
C ILE A 904 -6.07 -19.66 -0.60
N GLY A 905 -6.67 -19.06 -1.61
CA GLY A 905 -7.09 -19.70 -2.86
C GLY A 905 -5.94 -19.99 -3.84
N SER A 906 -6.26 -20.65 -4.95
CA SER A 906 -5.37 -20.74 -6.11
C SER A 906 -5.38 -19.40 -6.85
N VAL A 907 -4.23 -18.75 -6.92
CA VAL A 907 -4.16 -17.31 -7.16
C VAL A 907 -4.22 -16.92 -8.64
N ALA A 908 -4.18 -17.87 -9.57
CA ALA A 908 -4.06 -17.53 -10.98
C ALA A 908 -4.62 -18.62 -11.88
N ARG A 909 -5.22 -18.21 -13.00
CA ARG A 909 -5.41 -19.09 -14.15
C ARG A 909 -4.07 -19.60 -14.68
N ALA A 910 -4.13 -20.70 -15.43
CA ALA A 910 -2.97 -21.23 -16.12
C ALA A 910 -2.37 -20.13 -17.02
N ASP A 911 -1.16 -19.74 -16.66
CA ASP A 911 -0.34 -18.75 -17.35
C ASP A 911 -0.18 -19.10 -18.85
N ARG A 912 0.27 -18.16 -19.71
CA ARG A 912 0.52 -18.47 -21.13
C ARG A 912 1.63 -19.53 -21.25
N ARG A 913 1.48 -20.50 -22.16
CA ARG A 913 2.56 -21.48 -22.42
C ARG A 913 3.70 -20.78 -23.17
N PRO A 914 4.96 -21.17 -22.93
CA PRO A 914 6.09 -20.60 -23.67
C PRO A 914 5.90 -20.84 -25.17
N GLY A 915 6.01 -19.77 -25.95
CA GLY A 915 5.96 -19.82 -27.40
C GLY A 915 7.36 -19.93 -28.03
N ILE A 916 7.42 -19.96 -29.36
CA ILE A 916 8.69 -19.99 -30.10
C ILE A 916 9.56 -18.76 -29.77
N GLY A 917 8.94 -17.59 -29.60
CA GLY A 917 9.65 -16.36 -29.21
C GLY A 917 10.33 -16.48 -27.83
N ASP A 918 9.76 -17.25 -26.90
CA ASP A 918 10.36 -17.48 -25.58
C ASP A 918 11.57 -18.40 -25.65
N VAL A 919 11.51 -19.44 -26.50
CA VAL A 919 12.65 -20.32 -26.75
C VAL A 919 13.81 -19.52 -27.32
N ILE A 920 13.56 -18.66 -28.32
CA ILE A 920 14.57 -17.78 -28.90
C ILE A 920 15.17 -16.85 -27.83
N ALA A 921 14.34 -16.23 -26.99
CA ALA A 921 14.81 -15.34 -25.93
C ALA A 921 15.67 -16.08 -24.88
N ILE A 922 15.25 -17.27 -24.44
CA ILE A 922 16.00 -18.09 -23.48
C ILE A 922 17.34 -18.54 -24.08
N VAL A 923 17.34 -19.03 -25.32
CA VAL A 923 18.56 -19.46 -26.02
C VAL A 923 19.51 -18.29 -26.21
N PHE A 924 19.01 -17.10 -26.60
CA PHE A 924 19.82 -15.90 -26.71
C PHE A 924 20.47 -15.51 -25.38
N VAL A 925 19.69 -15.43 -24.30
CA VAL A 925 20.22 -15.12 -22.95
C VAL A 925 21.25 -16.15 -22.52
N ALA A 926 20.96 -17.44 -22.70
CA ALA A 926 21.87 -18.52 -22.34
C ALA A 926 23.18 -18.44 -23.15
N ALA A 927 23.11 -18.19 -24.46
CA ALA A 927 24.29 -18.03 -25.30
C ALA A 927 25.14 -16.83 -24.88
N VAL A 928 24.53 -15.69 -24.56
CA VAL A 928 25.24 -14.50 -24.07
C VAL A 928 25.91 -14.78 -22.72
N VAL A 929 25.22 -15.46 -21.79
CA VAL A 929 25.79 -15.81 -20.48
C VAL A 929 26.93 -16.81 -20.62
N VAL A 930 26.77 -17.86 -21.43
CA VAL A 930 27.83 -18.85 -21.67
C VAL A 930 29.04 -18.21 -22.34
N ALA A 931 28.83 -17.35 -23.34
CA ALA A 931 29.91 -16.63 -24.00
C ALA A 931 30.63 -15.69 -23.02
N ALA A 932 29.90 -14.98 -22.17
CA ALA A 932 30.50 -14.11 -21.16
C ALA A 932 31.35 -14.89 -20.14
N ILE A 933 30.85 -16.03 -19.67
CA ILE A 933 31.56 -16.93 -18.73
C ILE A 933 32.75 -17.62 -19.40
N ALA A 934 32.73 -17.86 -20.71
CA ALA A 934 33.84 -18.48 -21.43
C ALA A 934 34.96 -17.50 -21.78
N VAL A 935 34.64 -16.20 -21.88
CA VAL A 935 35.59 -15.13 -22.21
C VAL A 935 36.20 -14.49 -20.96
N GLY A 936 35.43 -14.39 -19.87
CA GLY A 936 35.93 -14.03 -18.54
C GLY A 936 36.68 -15.18 -17.92
#